data_AF-A0A409XFL6-F1
#
_entry.id   AF-A0A409XFL6-F1
#
_cell.length_a   1.000
_cell.length_b   1.000
_cell.length_c   1.000
_cell.angle_alpha   90.00
_cell.angle_beta   90.00
_cell.angle_gamma   90.00
#
_symmetry.space_group_name_H-M   'P 1'
#
loop_
_entity.id
_entity.type
_entity.pdbx_description
1 polymer ?
#
loop_
_entity_poly.entity_id
_entity_poly.type
_entity_poly.pdbx_seq_one_letter_code
_entity_poly.pdbx_strand_id
1 'polypeptide(L)'
;MFPKGPRFEPLKCPSLLAHNNYISPISSPVPDVPGPNSYNIPQDSALDNYKRGAFLEKTDRFMKDKQPALPAPSTKSSSGPPASSKVPPTQPAIERYNALQKKVYDLEKVHLEGKRAHQVELERLKQELSAAHKTTAESAERYEKQKKQNIALDTRIQEMKKTSLSDQSEIKELRHKTRLLELEKDKISSKQPDIIELKKSLSALEAKRKDELKDRDRRIDDLEKLLQSEKKKRELAEGKIHESKRLFEEETRSIRANTLQLEVLVKEAQAEAQTTKERLCEMEHEAADREEALVQCLEQHCSLLNTVAEQYGNLVSQSVASTKHQRLQQDYDALQLRQFRLERKLANSEGQVVELAHLIRQIKSENSLLNELVSNALVDISALAAFEYSPLIRDDLDVWSQLNIDDIRTTILEQSIVEAEANADMQALLSAYYRTQNDELQATSSTLLKEYTDLQNLAEQRTYDLSSALASHEAIAARLESIQKERTEHDDKIKSATSAVDDLTATVALLETQLAESQEEVHKTKSQHALLLKKEKDAVTRLTSTVQKNRVAEDVLRAEIEQLTTELADAEQYQDAFYALHAEVEKLVTRNQIAEEEAERISKFNAEILGHNNPAQRIMYVDRIRRELAEAKHKIAMLSREQENVVAQNDDLQNELDMYKSIQVPLEKKTRTNITRVGRPPLVNLGNSLNSSLPVTHVSNASKNLSVSKEPIMPAPQVPEKPPQTPSKSRTPTTKPTKSTPLALKVYLVAYNVISTLGWAYVLTLTLIHLFNIDGRSDTVQAPRGKSAMSVLSRFTSSMNLPKALRFFASNTVQSRLPSHLQPIYRRSTTAFSRVGPQTAFVQTFAVLEIIHVLLGWVRSPLQTTVMQVSSRLFLVWGIAEQFPEVRSNPLYASMILAWSATEVIRYSFYAFNLLGKNPYVLLWLRYTTFYVLYPIGASSEAFLIYATLPASSPIPGWQSWLQGMWKATDYVRGILFLIWWPGLYVMYTYMISQRRKVIGKAAPKAIKTN
;
A
#
# COMPACT_ATOMS: atom_id res chain seq x y z
N MET A 1 55.79 -20.31 46.87
CA MET A 1 56.36 -18.95 46.99
C MET A 1 55.34 -18.03 47.64
N PHE A 2 55.79 -17.17 48.57
CA PHE A 2 55.06 -15.99 49.06
C PHE A 2 55.56 -14.75 48.27
N PRO A 3 54.95 -13.55 48.39
CA PRO A 3 53.57 -13.17 48.73
C PRO A 3 52.97 -12.28 47.59
N LYS A 4 51.86 -11.53 47.66
CA LYS A 4 50.96 -11.04 48.73
C LYS A 4 49.50 -11.18 48.30
N GLY A 5 48.58 -11.25 49.28
CA GLY A 5 47.14 -11.39 49.04
C GLY A 5 46.28 -10.26 49.65
N PRO A 6 45.16 -10.58 50.34
CA PRO A 6 43.87 -9.99 49.96
C PRO A 6 43.02 -9.43 51.12
N ARG A 7 41.79 -8.94 50.82
CA ARG A 7 40.48 -9.22 51.50
C ARG A 7 39.52 -8.02 51.66
N PHE A 8 38.23 -8.32 51.46
CA PHE A 8 36.97 -7.85 52.10
C PHE A 8 36.84 -6.41 52.65
N GLU A 9 35.83 -5.61 52.27
CA GLU A 9 34.40 -5.63 52.70
C GLU A 9 34.14 -5.00 54.12
N PRO A 10 32.90 -4.67 54.56
CA PRO A 10 32.53 -3.24 54.71
C PRO A 10 31.99 -2.79 56.10
N LEU A 11 31.36 -1.59 56.13
CA LEU A 11 30.55 -0.95 57.20
C LEU A 11 31.28 -0.13 58.29
N LYS A 12 31.02 1.19 58.36
CA LYS A 12 30.27 1.89 59.46
C LYS A 12 30.37 3.43 59.44
N CYS A 13 29.31 4.08 59.98
CA CYS A 13 29.25 5.48 60.45
C CYS A 13 29.90 5.59 61.87
N PRO A 14 29.96 6.73 62.63
CA PRO A 14 29.11 7.95 62.56
C PRO A 14 29.73 9.33 62.97
N SER A 15 28.90 10.39 62.94
CA SER A 15 28.80 11.56 63.88
C SER A 15 30.07 12.34 64.34
N LEU A 16 30.06 13.68 64.50
CA LEU A 16 29.31 14.44 65.53
C LEU A 16 29.48 15.99 65.36
N LEU A 17 28.57 16.79 65.94
CA LEU A 17 28.69 18.24 66.34
C LEU A 17 28.91 19.27 65.18
N ALA A 18 28.32 20.49 65.12
CA ALA A 18 27.88 21.51 66.10
C ALA A 18 29.06 22.30 66.75
N HIS A 19 29.06 23.61 67.05
CA HIS A 19 28.12 24.74 66.88
C HIS A 19 28.89 26.04 67.29
N ASN A 20 28.67 27.21 66.67
CA ASN A 20 28.90 28.57 67.26
C ASN A 20 30.37 28.94 67.69
N ASN A 21 30.80 30.16 68.07
CA ASN A 21 30.41 31.56 67.76
C ASN A 21 31.55 32.55 68.17
N TYR A 22 31.51 33.79 67.64
CA TYR A 22 31.90 35.08 68.25
C TYR A 22 33.38 35.48 68.61
N ILE A 23 33.71 36.74 68.23
CA ILE A 23 34.51 37.79 68.93
C ILE A 23 36.07 37.72 68.96
N SER A 24 36.71 38.49 68.04
CA SER A 24 37.50 39.75 68.19
C SER A 24 38.31 40.09 69.48
N PRO A 25 39.26 41.07 69.50
CA PRO A 25 40.08 41.76 68.46
C PRO A 25 41.59 41.97 68.86
N ILE A 26 42.29 42.99 68.28
CA ILE A 26 43.59 43.65 68.70
C ILE A 26 44.88 42.94 68.20
N SER A 27 45.91 43.56 67.56
CA SER A 27 46.15 44.96 67.06
C SER A 27 47.33 45.10 66.05
N SER A 28 47.18 45.98 65.03
CA SER A 28 48.20 46.87 64.36
C SER A 28 49.51 46.32 63.71
N PRO A 29 50.16 47.01 62.73
CA PRO A 29 49.74 48.14 61.85
C PRO A 29 50.06 48.03 60.31
N VAL A 30 49.19 48.61 59.46
CA VAL A 30 49.39 49.70 58.42
C VAL A 30 50.76 49.83 57.71
N PRO A 31 50.90 50.23 56.40
CA PRO A 31 49.95 50.82 55.41
C PRO A 31 49.88 50.08 54.03
N ASP A 32 49.10 50.45 52.99
CA ASP A 32 47.93 51.36 52.86
C ASP A 32 46.98 50.92 51.72
N VAL A 33 45.79 51.52 51.65
CA VAL A 33 44.57 51.04 50.96
C VAL A 33 43.83 52.26 50.35
N PRO A 34 43.19 52.21 49.14
CA PRO A 34 41.74 51.94 49.10
C PRO A 34 41.09 51.37 47.80
N GLY A 35 39.95 50.73 48.04
CA GLY A 35 38.69 50.90 47.31
C GLY A 35 37.54 50.78 48.33
N PRO A 36 36.25 50.65 47.95
CA PRO A 36 35.63 50.82 46.64
C PRO A 36 34.45 51.84 46.69
N ASN A 37 33.56 51.78 45.69
CA ASN A 37 32.21 52.38 45.64
C ASN A 37 32.05 53.90 45.40
N SER A 38 31.07 54.20 44.53
CA SER A 38 30.24 55.42 44.45
C SER A 38 30.89 56.81 44.59
N TYR A 39 31.02 57.49 43.44
CA TYR A 39 30.72 58.93 43.35
C TYR A 39 29.61 59.16 42.32
N ASN A 40 28.83 60.23 42.51
CA ASN A 40 27.70 60.60 41.67
C ASN A 40 27.47 62.12 41.83
N ILE A 41 27.27 62.86 40.71
CA ILE A 41 26.86 64.29 40.67
C ILE A 41 27.98 65.29 41.15
N PRO A 42 28.08 66.58 40.71
CA PRO A 42 27.39 67.35 39.65
C PRO A 42 28.31 68.05 38.59
N GLN A 43 27.66 68.81 37.69
CA GLN A 43 28.07 70.11 37.12
C GLN A 43 29.09 70.23 35.95
N ASP A 44 28.52 70.48 34.77
CA ASP A 44 28.69 71.67 33.92
C ASP A 44 30.09 72.16 33.51
N SER A 45 30.44 71.94 32.23
CA SER A 45 30.86 73.06 31.35
C SER A 45 30.75 72.72 29.86
N ALA A 46 30.21 73.66 29.09
CA ALA A 46 30.46 73.93 27.67
C ALA A 46 30.68 72.75 26.68
N LEU A 47 29.59 72.32 26.00
CA LEU A 47 29.27 72.81 24.64
C LEU A 47 28.06 72.06 24.03
N ASP A 48 26.91 72.73 24.01
CA ASP A 48 25.75 72.33 23.21
C ASP A 48 25.68 73.19 21.93
N ASN A 49 25.12 72.64 20.85
CA ASN A 49 25.15 73.16 19.46
C ASN A 49 26.55 73.09 18.80
N TYR A 50 26.71 72.61 17.56
CA TYR A 50 25.95 73.02 16.38
C TYR A 50 25.71 71.90 15.33
N LYS A 51 24.82 72.15 14.36
CA LYS A 51 24.31 71.18 13.36
C LYS A 51 24.94 71.35 11.96
N ARG A 52 24.79 70.30 11.11
CA ARG A 52 24.85 70.26 9.61
C ARG A 52 26.18 69.83 8.94
N GLY A 53 26.05 69.21 7.74
CA GLY A 53 27.15 68.78 6.84
C GLY A 53 27.59 67.32 7.09
N ALA A 54 27.84 66.41 6.14
CA ALA A 54 28.03 66.45 4.68
C ALA A 54 29.24 67.31 4.21
N PHE A 55 30.19 66.83 3.39
CA PHE A 55 30.35 65.57 2.61
C PHE A 55 31.80 65.00 2.84
N LEU A 56 32.46 64.12 2.07
CA LEU A 56 32.26 63.42 0.77
C LEU A 56 33.28 62.25 0.68
N GLU A 57 32.94 61.08 0.09
CA GLU A 57 33.75 60.34 -0.93
C GLU A 57 33.21 58.91 -1.21
N LYS A 58 32.69 58.71 -2.44
CA LYS A 58 32.65 57.48 -3.26
C LYS A 58 32.51 56.10 -2.58
N THR A 59 31.30 55.54 -2.62
CA THR A 59 31.07 54.21 -3.26
C THR A 59 29.59 54.00 -3.57
N ASP A 60 29.21 54.16 -4.83
CA ASP A 60 27.89 53.75 -5.37
C ASP A 60 28.03 53.44 -6.87
N ARG A 61 27.09 52.68 -7.42
CA ARG A 61 27.00 52.06 -8.75
C ARG A 61 27.70 50.69 -8.91
N PHE A 62 26.86 49.66 -9.00
CA PHE A 62 26.98 48.71 -10.11
C PHE A 62 25.76 48.80 -11.02
N MET A 63 25.98 49.29 -12.24
CA MET A 63 25.03 49.19 -13.35
C MET A 63 25.78 48.85 -14.64
N LYS A 64 25.69 47.56 -15.00
CA LYS A 64 25.28 47.09 -16.34
C LYS A 64 26.27 47.13 -17.55
N ASP A 65 26.12 46.07 -18.36
CA ASP A 65 26.45 45.84 -19.78
C ASP A 65 27.83 45.31 -20.26
N LYS A 66 27.69 44.28 -21.13
CA LYS A 66 28.50 43.79 -22.27
C LYS A 66 29.84 43.02 -22.12
N GLN A 67 29.82 41.82 -22.72
CA GLN A 67 30.80 41.17 -23.64
C GLN A 67 32.25 41.70 -23.71
N PRO A 68 33.27 40.81 -23.75
CA PRO A 68 33.69 40.23 -25.05
C PRO A 68 34.31 38.81 -25.05
N ALA A 69 34.44 38.29 -26.29
CA ALA A 69 35.50 37.47 -26.94
C ALA A 69 36.39 36.39 -26.22
N LEU A 70 36.84 35.47 -27.09
CA LEU A 70 38.03 34.58 -27.08
C LEU A 70 39.32 35.23 -26.49
N PRO A 71 40.34 34.46 -26.00
CA PRO A 71 40.90 33.26 -26.64
C PRO A 71 41.45 32.11 -25.73
N ALA A 72 42.15 31.17 -26.37
CA ALA A 72 42.98 30.07 -25.82
C ALA A 72 44.40 30.57 -25.38
N PRO A 73 45.44 29.77 -25.01
CA PRO A 73 45.60 28.29 -25.14
C PRO A 73 46.41 27.50 -24.06
N SER A 74 46.40 26.15 -24.21
CA SER A 74 47.51 25.19 -23.87
C SER A 74 47.78 24.87 -22.37
N THR A 75 48.44 23.77 -21.93
CA THR A 75 49.22 22.65 -22.55
C THR A 75 49.05 21.30 -21.79
N LYS A 76 49.60 20.19 -22.35
CA LYS A 76 50.13 18.94 -21.72
C LYS A 76 49.38 17.58 -21.77
N SER A 77 49.47 16.94 -22.94
CA SER A 77 50.19 15.66 -23.22
C SER A 77 50.06 14.39 -22.33
N SER A 78 49.55 13.28 -22.91
CA SER A 78 50.07 11.87 -22.89
C SER A 78 48.96 10.87 -23.33
N SER A 79 49.19 9.65 -23.86
CA SER A 79 50.31 9.04 -24.63
C SER A 79 49.89 7.66 -25.22
N GLY A 80 50.50 7.23 -26.35
CA GLY A 80 50.60 5.79 -26.72
C GLY A 80 49.56 5.18 -27.70
N PRO A 81 49.97 4.30 -28.65
CA PRO A 81 49.07 3.61 -29.60
C PRO A 81 49.17 2.05 -29.59
N PRO A 82 48.33 1.33 -30.36
CA PRO A 82 48.52 -0.08 -30.72
C PRO A 82 48.89 -0.31 -32.21
N ALA A 83 49.33 -1.53 -32.56
CA ALA A 83 49.84 -1.93 -33.88
C ALA A 83 48.95 -2.98 -34.61
N SER A 84 49.40 -3.50 -35.76
CA SER A 84 48.59 -4.28 -36.72
C SER A 84 48.98 -5.76 -36.85
N SER A 85 48.02 -6.63 -37.23
CA SER A 85 48.30 -7.99 -37.74
C SER A 85 47.18 -8.55 -38.66
N LYS A 86 47.57 -9.58 -39.45
CA LYS A 86 47.07 -10.06 -40.76
C LYS A 86 45.69 -10.78 -40.77
N VAL A 87 45.13 -11.02 -41.99
CA VAL A 87 43.79 -11.62 -42.23
C VAL A 87 43.74 -12.52 -43.49
N PRO A 88 43.34 -13.80 -43.35
CA PRO A 88 42.54 -14.54 -44.36
C PRO A 88 41.49 -15.50 -43.71
N PRO A 89 40.65 -16.27 -44.46
CA PRO A 89 40.23 -16.15 -45.87
C PRO A 89 38.70 -15.97 -46.08
N THR A 90 38.32 -15.64 -47.33
CA THR A 90 37.05 -15.96 -48.05
C THR A 90 35.66 -15.84 -47.37
N GLN A 91 34.96 -14.75 -47.69
CA GLN A 91 33.51 -14.72 -48.02
C GLN A 91 33.25 -13.49 -48.93
N PRO A 92 32.21 -13.46 -49.79
CA PRO A 92 32.15 -12.54 -50.92
C PRO A 92 31.98 -11.07 -50.52
N ALA A 93 32.71 -10.18 -51.20
CA ALA A 93 32.79 -8.75 -50.86
C ALA A 93 31.43 -8.02 -50.93
N ILE A 94 30.52 -8.48 -51.78
CA ILE A 94 29.17 -7.92 -51.96
C ILE A 94 28.35 -8.06 -50.67
N GLU A 95 28.41 -9.21 -49.99
CA GLU A 95 27.68 -9.43 -48.74
C GLU A 95 28.22 -8.55 -47.61
N ARG A 96 29.55 -8.35 -47.55
CA ARG A 96 30.17 -7.43 -46.58
C ARG A 96 29.77 -5.98 -46.85
N TYR A 97 29.72 -5.55 -48.12
CA TYR A 97 29.24 -4.22 -48.49
C TYR A 97 27.77 -4.02 -48.11
N ASN A 98 26.89 -4.96 -48.46
CA ASN A 98 25.47 -4.91 -48.13
C ASN A 98 25.23 -4.96 -46.60
N ALA A 99 26.00 -5.76 -45.86
CA ALA A 99 25.93 -5.81 -44.40
C ALA A 99 26.44 -4.52 -43.73
N LEU A 100 27.47 -3.87 -44.30
CA LEU A 100 27.93 -2.55 -43.87
C LEU A 100 26.88 -1.47 -44.17
N GLN A 101 26.32 -1.45 -45.38
CA GLN A 101 25.27 -0.50 -45.76
C GLN A 101 24.01 -0.66 -44.89
N LYS A 102 23.62 -1.90 -44.58
CA LYS A 102 22.54 -2.19 -43.63
C LYS A 102 22.88 -1.73 -42.21
N LYS A 103 24.10 -2.00 -41.71
CA LYS A 103 24.54 -1.50 -40.39
C LYS A 103 24.59 0.02 -40.33
N VAL A 104 24.98 0.71 -41.40
CA VAL A 104 24.92 2.18 -41.48
C VAL A 104 23.47 2.67 -41.42
N TYR A 105 22.56 2.06 -42.18
CA TYR A 105 21.13 2.39 -42.13
C TYR A 105 20.50 2.14 -40.75
N ASP A 106 20.82 1.01 -40.11
CA ASP A 106 20.35 0.67 -38.77
C ASP A 106 20.94 1.65 -37.71
N LEU A 107 22.19 2.09 -37.86
CA LEU A 107 22.81 3.12 -37.02
C LEU A 107 22.21 4.52 -37.24
N GLU A 108 21.96 4.93 -38.49
CA GLU A 108 21.27 6.20 -38.80
C GLU A 108 19.86 6.20 -38.20
N LYS A 109 19.14 5.08 -38.30
CA LYS A 109 17.82 4.89 -37.68
C LYS A 109 17.90 5.02 -36.15
N VAL A 110 18.81 4.31 -35.49
CA VAL A 110 19.01 4.43 -34.02
C VAL A 110 19.39 5.86 -33.62
N HIS A 111 20.21 6.56 -34.41
CA HIS A 111 20.60 7.93 -34.13
C HIS A 111 19.44 8.93 -34.33
N LEU A 112 18.57 8.71 -35.32
CA LEU A 112 17.33 9.45 -35.51
C LEU A 112 16.30 9.18 -34.41
N GLU A 113 16.20 7.94 -33.93
CA GLU A 113 15.31 7.54 -32.83
C GLU A 113 15.81 8.12 -31.49
N GLY A 114 17.12 8.07 -31.21
CA GLY A 114 17.74 8.75 -30.07
C GLY A 114 17.56 10.27 -30.11
N LYS A 115 17.75 10.91 -31.27
CA LYS A 115 17.49 12.35 -31.44
C LYS A 115 16.02 12.72 -31.18
N ARG A 116 15.07 11.88 -31.61
CA ARG A 116 13.64 12.05 -31.29
C ARG A 116 13.36 11.86 -29.80
N ALA A 117 13.97 10.85 -29.15
CA ALA A 117 13.82 10.60 -27.72
C ALA A 117 14.30 11.80 -26.89
N HIS A 118 15.51 12.32 -27.15
CA HIS A 118 16.00 13.52 -26.47
C HIS A 118 15.20 14.78 -26.78
N GLN A 119 14.61 14.91 -27.98
CA GLN A 119 13.73 16.04 -28.29
C GLN A 119 12.41 15.98 -27.50
N VAL A 120 11.81 14.79 -27.38
CA VAL A 120 10.64 14.56 -26.51
C VAL A 120 10.99 14.78 -25.03
N GLU A 121 12.16 14.35 -24.59
CA GLU A 121 12.64 14.57 -23.22
C GLU A 121 12.89 16.06 -22.92
N LEU A 122 13.46 16.82 -23.86
CA LEU A 122 13.60 18.28 -23.76
C LEU A 122 12.24 18.99 -23.72
N GLU A 123 11.23 18.50 -24.45
CA GLU A 123 9.85 19.01 -24.36
C GLU A 123 9.20 18.65 -23.01
N ARG A 124 9.43 17.43 -22.50
CA ARG A 124 8.99 16.97 -21.17
C ARG A 124 9.58 17.85 -20.07
N LEU A 125 10.89 18.09 -20.10
CA LEU A 125 11.59 18.95 -19.13
C LEU A 125 11.17 20.42 -19.23
N LYS A 126 10.91 20.95 -20.44
CA LYS A 126 10.32 22.29 -20.61
C LYS A 126 8.91 22.39 -20.02
N GLN A 127 8.08 21.35 -20.17
CA GLN A 127 6.75 21.31 -19.57
C GLN A 127 6.84 21.27 -18.03
N GLU A 128 7.70 20.41 -17.45
CA GLU A 128 7.93 20.35 -16.00
C GLU A 128 8.46 21.68 -15.43
N LEU A 129 9.43 22.31 -16.11
CA LEU A 129 9.96 23.62 -15.75
C LEU A 129 8.88 24.72 -15.84
N SER A 130 8.00 24.68 -16.85
CA SER A 130 6.87 25.61 -16.95
C SER A 130 5.84 25.42 -15.83
N ALA A 131 5.59 24.17 -15.42
CA ALA A 131 4.70 23.84 -14.31
C ALA A 131 5.30 24.30 -12.97
N ALA A 132 6.60 24.07 -12.75
CA ALA A 132 7.33 24.55 -11.57
C ALA A 132 7.28 26.08 -11.45
N HIS A 133 7.57 26.82 -12.54
CA HIS A 133 7.42 28.27 -12.55
C HIS A 133 5.99 28.73 -12.25
N LYS A 134 4.97 28.04 -12.78
CA LYS A 134 3.57 28.35 -12.49
C LYS A 134 3.24 28.14 -11.01
N THR A 135 3.64 27.02 -10.41
CA THR A 135 3.43 26.79 -8.97
C THR A 135 4.16 27.79 -8.09
N THR A 136 5.37 28.21 -8.50
CA THR A 136 6.11 29.28 -7.81
C THR A 136 5.36 30.61 -7.89
N ALA A 137 4.86 31.00 -9.07
CA ALA A 137 4.06 32.21 -9.25
C ALA A 137 2.76 32.19 -8.42
N GLU A 138 2.03 31.07 -8.40
CA GLU A 138 0.84 30.89 -7.56
C GLU A 138 1.16 30.99 -6.06
N SER A 139 2.33 30.50 -5.62
CA SER A 139 2.76 30.63 -4.22
C SER A 139 3.10 32.08 -3.84
N ALA A 140 3.77 32.81 -4.75
CA ALA A 140 4.09 34.22 -4.56
C ALA A 140 2.83 35.10 -4.53
N GLU A 141 1.83 34.81 -5.36
CA GLU A 141 0.55 35.53 -5.35
C GLU A 141 -0.23 35.30 -4.04
N ARG A 142 -0.18 34.09 -3.47
CA ARG A 142 -0.75 33.79 -2.14
C ARG A 142 -0.02 34.55 -1.03
N TYR A 143 1.31 34.60 -1.08
CA TYR A 143 2.13 35.35 -0.12
C TYR A 143 1.82 36.86 -0.16
N GLU A 144 1.74 37.47 -1.35
CA GLU A 144 1.36 38.88 -1.50
C GLU A 144 -0.08 39.17 -1.03
N LYS A 145 -1.03 38.24 -1.22
CA LYS A 145 -2.38 38.36 -0.64
C LYS A 145 -2.35 38.33 0.90
N GLN A 146 -1.59 37.41 1.49
CA GLN A 146 -1.46 37.31 2.96
C GLN A 146 -0.74 38.52 3.57
N LYS A 147 0.32 39.02 2.91
CA LYS A 147 1.04 40.25 3.27
C LYS A 147 0.11 41.48 3.25
N LYS A 148 -0.75 41.61 2.25
CA LYS A 148 -1.76 42.68 2.17
C LYS A 148 -2.82 42.56 3.27
N GLN A 149 -3.22 41.34 3.66
CA GLN A 149 -4.10 41.12 4.81
C GLN A 149 -3.46 41.53 6.13
N ASN A 150 -2.18 41.20 6.36
CA ASN A 150 -1.46 41.64 7.57
C ASN A 150 -1.38 43.17 7.65
N ILE A 151 -1.03 43.86 6.56
CA ILE A 151 -1.01 45.34 6.51
C ILE A 151 -2.40 45.94 6.81
N ALA A 152 -3.48 45.32 6.34
CA ALA A 152 -4.86 45.73 6.65
C ALA A 152 -5.26 45.49 8.12
N LEU A 153 -4.68 44.48 8.78
CA LEU A 153 -4.85 44.25 10.22
C LEU A 153 -4.03 45.25 11.04
N ASP A 154 -2.77 45.53 10.66
CA ASP A 154 -1.91 46.50 11.35
C ASP A 154 -2.48 47.92 11.28
N THR A 155 -2.97 48.36 10.12
CA THR A 155 -3.65 49.67 10.00
C THR A 155 -4.90 49.75 10.88
N ARG A 156 -5.69 48.67 10.98
CA ARG A 156 -6.85 48.61 11.88
C ARG A 156 -6.45 48.60 13.37
N ILE A 157 -5.32 47.99 13.72
CA ILE A 157 -4.75 48.06 15.07
C ILE A 157 -4.27 49.49 15.40
N GLN A 158 -3.66 50.19 14.44
CA GLN A 158 -3.28 51.59 14.59
C GLN A 158 -4.51 52.51 14.72
N GLU A 159 -5.57 52.27 13.95
CA GLU A 159 -6.85 52.99 14.04
C GLU A 159 -7.53 52.80 15.42
N MET A 160 -7.57 51.57 15.93
CA MET A 160 -8.08 51.27 17.28
C MET A 160 -7.21 51.90 18.39
N LYS A 161 -5.87 51.98 18.20
CA LYS A 161 -5.00 52.71 19.12
C LYS A 161 -5.25 54.22 19.08
N LYS A 162 -5.50 54.80 17.88
CA LYS A 162 -5.78 56.23 17.72
C LYS A 162 -7.13 56.62 18.33
N THR A 163 -8.17 55.82 18.15
CA THR A 163 -9.48 56.05 18.81
C THR A 163 -9.34 55.94 20.33
N SER A 164 -8.70 54.89 20.85
CA SER A 164 -8.44 54.77 22.30
C SER A 164 -7.65 55.94 22.90
N LEU A 165 -6.76 56.58 22.13
CA LEU A 165 -6.09 57.82 22.56
C LEU A 165 -7.01 59.05 22.52
N SER A 166 -7.93 59.14 21.55
CA SER A 166 -9.00 60.16 21.52
C SER A 166 -9.88 60.05 22.76
N ASP A 167 -10.41 58.85 23.01
CA ASP A 167 -11.23 58.51 24.18
C ASP A 167 -10.51 58.91 25.49
N GLN A 168 -9.20 58.64 25.60
CA GLN A 168 -8.40 59.03 26.75
C GLN A 168 -8.20 60.55 26.88
N SER A 169 -8.15 61.31 25.79
CA SER A 169 -8.12 62.78 25.84
C SER A 169 -9.48 63.39 26.17
N GLU A 170 -10.57 62.85 25.62
CA GLU A 170 -11.95 63.24 25.95
C GLU A 170 -12.26 62.94 27.43
N ILE A 171 -11.84 61.78 27.95
CA ILE A 171 -11.93 61.45 29.39
C ILE A 171 -11.08 62.41 30.25
N LYS A 172 -9.92 62.90 29.77
CA LYS A 172 -9.12 63.90 30.49
C LYS A 172 -9.79 65.28 30.49
N GLU A 173 -10.40 65.69 29.38
CA GLU A 173 -11.13 66.95 29.27
C GLU A 173 -12.41 66.93 30.11
N LEU A 174 -13.19 65.84 30.07
CA LEU A 174 -14.34 65.62 30.96
C LEU A 174 -13.92 65.65 32.43
N ARG A 175 -12.80 65.02 32.79
CA ARG A 175 -12.20 65.14 34.15
C ARG A 175 -11.63 66.53 34.47
N HIS A 176 -11.50 67.43 33.50
CA HIS A 176 -11.14 68.82 33.75
C HIS A 176 -12.40 69.68 33.94
N LYS A 177 -13.41 69.50 33.08
CA LYS A 177 -14.75 70.10 33.23
C LYS A 177 -15.42 69.70 34.54
N THR A 178 -15.31 68.42 34.94
CA THR A 178 -15.78 67.96 36.26
C THR A 178 -15.08 68.71 37.39
N ARG A 179 -13.75 68.92 37.31
CA ARG A 179 -12.99 69.70 38.32
C ARG A 179 -13.33 71.19 38.33
N LEU A 180 -13.76 71.77 37.22
CA LEU A 180 -14.26 73.14 37.17
C LEU A 180 -15.65 73.24 37.82
N LEU A 181 -16.54 72.29 37.55
CA LEU A 181 -17.85 72.17 38.20
C LEU A 181 -17.74 71.82 39.70
N GLU A 182 -16.69 71.10 40.12
CA GLU A 182 -16.36 70.86 41.53
C GLU A 182 -15.91 72.15 42.22
N LEU A 183 -15.15 73.03 41.55
CA LEU A 183 -14.77 74.35 42.07
C LEU A 183 -15.95 75.33 42.14
N GLU A 184 -16.94 75.23 41.24
CA GLU A 184 -18.20 75.98 41.37
C GLU A 184 -19.05 75.46 42.55
N LYS A 185 -18.96 74.16 42.86
CA LYS A 185 -19.66 73.51 43.97
C LYS A 185 -19.09 73.88 45.35
N ASP A 186 -17.83 74.31 45.45
CA ASP A 186 -17.24 74.82 46.71
C ASP A 186 -17.99 76.04 47.28
N LYS A 187 -18.90 76.66 46.52
CA LYS A 187 -19.75 77.78 46.96
C LYS A 187 -20.96 77.37 47.82
N ILE A 188 -21.26 76.08 48.00
CA ILE A 188 -22.35 75.57 48.86
C ILE A 188 -21.78 74.61 49.92
N SER A 189 -21.27 75.17 51.02
CA SER A 189 -20.65 74.43 52.12
C SER A 189 -21.66 74.01 53.19
N SER A 190 -21.92 72.70 53.31
CA SER A 190 -22.71 72.14 54.44
C SER A 190 -22.48 70.65 54.79
N LYS A 191 -21.55 69.94 54.13
CA LYS A 191 -21.25 68.50 54.40
C LYS A 191 -19.76 68.16 54.43
N GLN A 192 -19.00 68.85 55.28
CA GLN A 192 -17.54 68.70 55.34
C GLN A 192 -17.00 67.43 56.07
N PRO A 193 -17.65 66.78 57.07
CA PRO A 193 -17.07 65.61 57.74
C PRO A 193 -17.06 64.36 56.84
N ASP A 194 -18.19 64.03 56.21
CA ASP A 194 -18.36 62.85 55.32
C ASP A 194 -17.29 62.81 54.21
N ILE A 195 -16.94 63.99 53.68
CA ILE A 195 -15.94 64.16 52.62
C ILE A 195 -14.53 63.80 53.09
N ILE A 196 -14.20 63.97 54.37
CA ILE A 196 -12.88 63.61 54.93
C ILE A 196 -12.76 62.09 55.08
N GLU A 197 -13.82 61.42 55.55
CA GLU A 197 -13.85 59.96 55.64
C GLU A 197 -13.91 59.28 54.26
N LEU A 198 -14.66 59.85 53.31
CA LEU A 198 -14.63 59.43 51.90
C LEU A 198 -13.25 59.65 51.26
N LYS A 199 -12.56 60.77 51.51
CA LYS A 199 -11.17 60.97 51.01
C LYS A 199 -10.17 59.99 51.64
N LYS A 200 -10.35 59.62 52.91
CA LYS A 200 -9.48 58.68 53.62
C LYS A 200 -9.69 57.23 53.19
N SER A 201 -10.94 56.82 52.95
CA SER A 201 -11.27 55.50 52.38
C SER A 201 -10.88 55.42 50.90
N LEU A 202 -11.10 56.47 50.11
CA LEU A 202 -10.71 56.52 48.69
C LEU A 202 -9.20 56.46 48.51
N SER A 203 -8.40 57.19 49.29
CA SER A 203 -6.93 57.10 49.20
C SER A 203 -6.39 55.72 49.62
N ALA A 204 -7.02 55.04 50.58
CA ALA A 204 -6.72 53.64 50.91
C ALA A 204 -7.10 52.66 49.78
N LEU A 205 -8.17 52.95 49.03
CA LEU A 205 -8.61 52.17 47.87
C LEU A 205 -7.70 52.40 46.65
N GLU A 206 -7.24 53.63 46.43
CA GLU A 206 -6.24 53.97 45.41
C GLU A 206 -4.88 53.35 45.71
N ALA A 207 -4.43 53.36 46.97
CA ALA A 207 -3.22 52.66 47.39
C ALA A 207 -3.30 51.16 47.08
N LYS A 208 -4.38 50.49 47.50
CA LYS A 208 -4.64 49.08 47.17
C LYS A 208 -4.66 48.82 45.66
N ARG A 209 -5.32 49.67 44.87
CA ARG A 209 -5.30 49.58 43.39
C ARG A 209 -3.90 49.74 42.81
N LYS A 210 -3.08 50.63 43.37
CA LYS A 210 -1.72 50.90 42.89
C LYS A 210 -0.77 49.73 43.19
N ASP A 211 -0.95 49.04 44.31
CA ASP A 211 -0.20 47.83 44.63
C ASP A 211 -0.73 46.60 43.87
N GLU A 212 -2.05 46.48 43.67
CA GLU A 212 -2.67 45.50 42.76
C GLU A 212 -2.23 45.65 41.29
N LEU A 213 -1.84 46.85 40.87
CA LEU A 213 -1.24 47.10 39.56
C LEU A 213 0.23 46.65 39.55
N LYS A 214 1.06 47.06 40.52
CA LYS A 214 2.45 46.58 40.64
C LYS A 214 2.54 45.05 40.67
N ASP A 215 1.64 44.37 41.38
CA ASP A 215 1.61 42.91 41.45
C ASP A 215 1.04 42.25 40.18
N ARG A 216 0.31 42.98 39.32
CA ARG A 216 0.01 42.53 37.96
C ARG A 216 1.20 42.73 37.04
N ASP A 217 1.86 43.88 37.11
CA ASP A 217 3.05 44.19 36.29
C ASP A 217 4.20 43.20 36.59
N ARG A 218 4.48 42.92 37.87
CA ARG A 218 5.42 41.86 38.30
C ARG A 218 5.07 40.48 37.72
N ARG A 219 3.78 40.11 37.72
CA ARG A 219 3.32 38.84 37.14
C ARG A 219 3.42 38.83 35.62
N ILE A 220 3.31 39.99 34.95
CA ILE A 220 3.57 40.13 33.51
C ILE A 220 5.06 39.94 33.24
N ASP A 221 5.95 40.63 33.97
CA ASP A 221 7.41 40.45 33.86
C ASP A 221 7.83 38.99 34.04
N ASP A 222 7.29 38.30 35.05
CA ASP A 222 7.62 36.90 35.31
C ASP A 222 7.03 35.94 34.27
N LEU A 223 5.84 36.23 33.74
CA LEU A 223 5.27 35.49 32.60
C LEU A 223 6.07 35.73 31.30
N GLU A 224 6.60 36.93 31.06
CA GLU A 224 7.48 37.21 29.93
C GLU A 224 8.82 36.48 30.06
N LYS A 225 9.43 36.45 31.25
CA LYS A 225 10.64 35.65 31.53
C LYS A 225 10.39 34.16 31.29
N LEU A 226 9.26 33.63 31.78
CA LEU A 226 8.86 32.24 31.54
C LEU A 226 8.65 31.97 30.05
N LEU A 227 7.98 32.85 29.31
CA LEU A 227 7.76 32.73 27.86
C LEU A 227 9.06 32.83 27.05
N GLN A 228 10.02 33.65 27.46
CA GLN A 228 11.38 33.65 26.89
C GLN A 228 12.13 32.35 27.19
N SER A 229 11.96 31.77 28.39
CA SER A 229 12.57 30.48 28.73
C SER A 229 11.98 29.32 27.90
N GLU A 230 10.66 29.32 27.67
CA GLU A 230 9.97 28.36 26.82
C GLU A 230 10.40 28.49 25.35
N LYS A 231 10.53 29.71 24.82
CA LYS A 231 11.09 29.94 23.47
C LYS A 231 12.49 29.33 23.33
N LYS A 232 13.39 29.59 24.27
CA LYS A 232 14.76 29.02 24.23
C LYS A 232 14.77 27.48 24.33
N LYS A 233 13.93 26.88 25.18
CA LYS A 233 13.76 25.41 25.24
C LYS A 233 13.26 24.86 23.90
N ARG A 234 12.29 25.55 23.29
CA ARG A 234 11.68 25.16 22.02
C ARG A 234 12.68 25.25 20.86
N GLU A 235 13.42 26.34 20.75
CA GLU A 235 14.49 26.53 19.75
C GLU A 235 15.55 25.42 19.88
N LEU A 236 15.94 25.07 21.11
CA LEU A 236 16.90 24.00 21.40
C LEU A 236 16.33 22.60 21.08
N ALA A 237 15.03 22.37 21.28
CA ALA A 237 14.34 21.15 20.88
C ALA A 237 14.18 21.02 19.36
N GLU A 238 13.80 22.11 18.67
CA GLU A 238 13.70 22.18 17.21
C GLU A 238 15.08 21.97 16.55
N GLY A 239 16.15 22.49 17.16
CA GLY A 239 17.54 22.20 16.78
C GLY A 239 17.90 20.71 16.89
N LYS A 240 17.62 20.08 18.04
CA LYS A 240 17.85 18.64 18.24
C LYS A 240 17.05 17.76 17.27
N ILE A 241 15.82 18.15 16.97
CA ILE A 241 14.98 17.46 15.96
C ILE A 241 15.61 17.60 14.56
N HIS A 242 16.13 18.77 14.21
CA HIS A 242 16.84 18.97 12.93
C HIS A 242 18.13 18.14 12.83
N GLU A 243 18.91 18.07 13.91
CA GLU A 243 20.15 17.28 13.98
C GLU A 243 19.87 15.77 13.89
N SER A 244 18.94 15.26 14.70
CA SER A 244 18.48 13.87 14.65
C SER A 244 17.92 13.50 13.26
N LYS A 245 17.10 14.37 12.67
CA LYS A 245 16.58 14.17 11.31
C LYS A 245 17.70 14.12 10.27
N ARG A 246 18.71 15.00 10.36
CA ARG A 246 19.87 14.99 9.46
C ARG A 246 20.64 13.67 9.57
N LEU A 247 20.87 13.18 10.79
CA LEU A 247 21.55 11.89 11.03
C LEU A 247 20.76 10.73 10.41
N PHE A 248 19.45 10.65 10.63
CA PHE A 248 18.60 9.65 9.98
C PHE A 248 18.56 9.79 8.45
N GLU A 249 18.64 11.00 7.90
CA GLU A 249 18.76 11.22 6.45
C GLU A 249 20.13 10.83 5.89
N GLU A 250 21.21 10.88 6.68
CA GLU A 250 22.55 10.39 6.31
C GLU A 250 22.62 8.85 6.38
N GLU A 251 22.10 8.24 7.45
CA GLU A 251 21.97 6.79 7.62
C GLU A 251 21.05 6.15 6.57
N THR A 252 19.89 6.77 6.29
CA THR A 252 19.00 6.33 5.20
C THR A 252 19.68 6.41 3.83
N ARG A 253 20.66 7.32 3.65
CA ARG A 253 21.47 7.38 2.41
C ARG A 253 22.53 6.29 2.35
N SER A 254 23.23 5.98 3.44
CA SER A 254 24.21 4.88 3.45
C SER A 254 23.55 3.52 3.28
N ILE A 255 22.41 3.27 3.96
CA ILE A 255 21.62 2.04 3.77
C ILE A 255 21.19 1.88 2.31
N ARG A 256 20.72 2.95 1.65
CA ARG A 256 20.35 2.91 0.22
C ARG A 256 21.53 2.61 -0.70
N ALA A 257 22.70 3.19 -0.43
CA ALA A 257 23.92 2.90 -1.18
C ALA A 257 24.33 1.42 -1.04
N ASN A 258 24.30 0.89 0.18
CA ASN A 258 24.61 -0.50 0.47
C ASN A 258 23.59 -1.47 -0.18
N THR A 259 22.28 -1.15 -0.18
CA THR A 259 21.28 -1.97 -0.88
C THR A 259 21.48 -1.95 -2.40
N LEU A 260 21.90 -0.82 -2.99
CA LEU A 260 22.19 -0.76 -4.42
C LEU A 260 23.44 -1.57 -4.79
N GLN A 261 24.48 -1.58 -3.94
CA GLN A 261 25.65 -2.44 -4.12
C GLN A 261 25.28 -3.93 -4.00
N LEU A 262 24.48 -4.31 -3.00
CA LEU A 262 23.97 -5.68 -2.86
C LEU A 262 23.09 -6.10 -4.04
N GLU A 263 22.27 -5.20 -4.59
CA GLU A 263 21.49 -5.46 -5.80
C GLU A 263 22.35 -5.69 -7.05
N VAL A 264 23.53 -5.07 -7.15
CA VAL A 264 24.48 -5.32 -8.24
C VAL A 264 25.12 -6.70 -8.08
N LEU A 265 25.67 -6.99 -6.89
CA LEU A 265 26.29 -8.29 -6.59
C LEU A 265 25.31 -9.46 -6.77
N VAL A 266 24.04 -9.29 -6.41
CA VAL A 266 22.98 -10.30 -6.64
C VAL A 266 22.69 -10.49 -8.13
N LYS A 267 22.77 -9.44 -8.97
CA LYS A 267 22.58 -9.56 -10.43
C LYS A 267 23.79 -10.23 -11.09
N GLU A 268 25.00 -9.93 -10.63
CA GLU A 268 26.24 -10.57 -11.09
C GLU A 268 26.22 -12.07 -10.74
N ALA A 269 25.95 -12.42 -9.48
CA ALA A 269 25.79 -13.82 -9.06
C ALA A 269 24.62 -14.55 -9.77
N GLN A 270 23.56 -13.84 -10.18
CA GLN A 270 22.48 -14.41 -11.00
C GLN A 270 22.92 -14.68 -12.45
N ALA A 271 23.78 -13.85 -13.04
CA ALA A 271 24.35 -14.08 -14.37
C ALA A 271 25.36 -15.24 -14.35
N GLU A 272 26.18 -15.35 -13.31
CA GLU A 272 27.04 -16.52 -13.08
C GLU A 272 26.20 -17.80 -12.89
N ALA A 273 25.10 -17.72 -12.13
CA ALA A 273 24.14 -18.82 -11.95
C ALA A 273 23.27 -19.13 -13.19
N GLN A 274 23.34 -18.32 -14.25
CA GLN A 274 22.74 -18.59 -15.56
C GLN A 274 23.77 -19.24 -16.48
N THR A 275 24.93 -18.62 -16.68
CA THR A 275 26.02 -19.14 -17.52
C THR A 275 26.56 -20.50 -17.06
N THR A 276 26.54 -20.79 -15.74
CA THR A 276 26.86 -22.12 -15.22
C THR A 276 25.79 -23.17 -15.53
N LYS A 277 24.50 -22.80 -15.65
CA LYS A 277 23.42 -23.71 -16.07
C LYS A 277 23.41 -23.93 -17.57
N GLU A 278 23.73 -22.91 -18.35
CA GLU A 278 23.91 -23.02 -19.80
C GLU A 278 25.01 -24.04 -20.10
N ARG A 279 26.18 -23.92 -19.47
CA ARG A 279 27.25 -24.94 -19.54
C ARG A 279 26.85 -26.33 -19.03
N LEU A 280 26.00 -26.42 -18.01
CA LEU A 280 25.52 -27.71 -17.52
C LEU A 280 24.62 -28.38 -18.58
N CYS A 281 23.73 -27.61 -19.20
CA CYS A 281 22.88 -28.07 -20.31
C CYS A 281 23.70 -28.45 -21.56
N GLU A 282 24.78 -27.72 -21.86
CA GLU A 282 25.74 -28.07 -22.92
C GLU A 282 26.42 -29.42 -22.61
N MET A 283 26.92 -29.61 -21.38
CA MET A 283 27.53 -30.87 -20.94
C MET A 283 26.54 -32.05 -20.88
N GLU A 284 25.28 -31.81 -20.52
CA GLU A 284 24.20 -32.82 -20.56
C GLU A 284 23.89 -33.24 -22.00
N HIS A 285 23.87 -32.30 -22.95
CA HIS A 285 23.69 -32.61 -24.38
C HIS A 285 24.89 -33.37 -24.95
N GLU A 286 26.13 -32.93 -24.68
CA GLU A 286 27.31 -33.70 -25.12
C GLU A 286 27.39 -35.09 -24.47
N ALA A 287 26.85 -35.27 -23.27
CA ALA A 287 26.77 -36.59 -22.62
C ALA A 287 25.74 -37.48 -23.33
N ALA A 288 24.55 -36.96 -23.63
CA ALA A 288 23.52 -37.69 -24.40
C ALA A 288 24.02 -38.08 -25.80
N ASP A 289 24.70 -37.18 -26.51
CA ASP A 289 25.27 -37.45 -27.83
C ASP A 289 26.35 -38.55 -27.78
N ARG A 290 27.16 -38.57 -26.71
CA ARG A 290 28.14 -39.65 -26.46
C ARG A 290 27.46 -40.97 -26.11
N GLU A 291 26.38 -40.96 -25.33
CA GLU A 291 25.59 -42.16 -25.02
C GLU A 291 24.94 -42.73 -26.29
N GLU A 292 24.35 -41.89 -27.15
CA GLU A 292 23.76 -42.35 -28.42
C GLU A 292 24.84 -42.94 -29.34
N ALA A 293 26.00 -42.28 -29.48
CA ALA A 293 27.11 -42.81 -30.27
C ALA A 293 27.64 -44.16 -29.74
N LEU A 294 27.69 -44.34 -28.41
CA LEU A 294 28.08 -45.61 -27.79
C LEU A 294 27.02 -46.71 -28.02
N VAL A 295 25.73 -46.37 -27.97
CA VAL A 295 24.63 -47.30 -28.30
C VAL A 295 24.70 -47.71 -29.78
N GLN A 296 24.89 -46.76 -30.70
CA GLN A 296 25.05 -47.06 -32.14
C GLN A 296 26.26 -47.98 -32.40
N CYS A 297 27.39 -47.77 -31.72
CA CYS A 297 28.55 -48.68 -31.79
C CYS A 297 28.22 -50.08 -31.23
N LEU A 298 27.46 -50.17 -30.13
CA LEU A 298 27.05 -51.45 -29.54
C LEU A 298 26.09 -52.22 -30.46
N GLU A 299 25.12 -51.53 -31.09
CA GLU A 299 24.23 -52.11 -32.09
C GLU A 299 25.00 -52.60 -33.33
N GLN A 300 25.96 -51.82 -33.83
CA GLN A 300 26.86 -52.25 -34.91
C GLN A 300 27.63 -53.52 -34.51
N HIS A 301 28.24 -53.56 -33.32
CA HIS A 301 28.94 -54.74 -32.82
C HIS A 301 28.01 -55.96 -32.66
N CYS A 302 26.77 -55.78 -32.21
CA CYS A 302 25.79 -56.87 -32.15
C CYS A 302 25.35 -57.35 -33.54
N SER A 303 25.23 -56.46 -34.53
CA SER A 303 24.93 -56.84 -35.92
C SER A 303 26.09 -57.63 -36.56
N LEU A 304 27.33 -57.24 -36.27
CA LEU A 304 28.54 -57.99 -36.68
C LEU A 304 28.61 -59.35 -35.97
N LEU A 305 28.33 -59.42 -34.66
CA LEU A 305 28.29 -60.70 -33.94
C LEU A 305 27.22 -61.64 -34.52
N ASN A 306 26.02 -61.14 -34.82
CA ASN A 306 24.94 -61.93 -35.40
C ASN A 306 25.29 -62.43 -36.81
N THR A 307 25.84 -61.58 -37.68
CA THR A 307 26.26 -62.01 -39.03
C THR A 307 27.44 -62.99 -38.98
N VAL A 308 28.39 -62.80 -38.07
CA VAL A 308 29.47 -63.78 -37.83
C VAL A 308 28.90 -65.12 -37.32
N ALA A 309 27.95 -65.10 -36.38
CA ALA A 309 27.28 -66.31 -35.89
C ALA A 309 26.47 -67.02 -36.98
N GLU A 310 25.82 -66.27 -37.88
CA GLU A 310 25.14 -66.81 -39.07
C GLU A 310 26.14 -67.45 -40.04
N GLN A 311 27.28 -66.81 -40.32
CA GLN A 311 28.31 -67.40 -41.18
C GLN A 311 28.96 -68.64 -40.54
N TYR A 312 29.18 -68.67 -39.23
CA TYR A 312 29.61 -69.88 -38.52
C TYR A 312 28.53 -70.97 -38.57
N GLY A 313 27.25 -70.64 -38.41
CA GLY A 313 26.14 -71.60 -38.56
C GLY A 313 26.08 -72.19 -39.97
N ASN A 314 26.22 -71.35 -41.00
CA ASN A 314 26.31 -71.78 -42.40
C ASN A 314 27.53 -72.69 -42.62
N LEU A 315 28.71 -72.31 -42.13
CA LEU A 315 29.93 -73.11 -42.23
C LEU A 315 29.80 -74.47 -41.50
N VAL A 316 29.17 -74.51 -40.33
CA VAL A 316 28.89 -75.76 -39.59
C VAL A 316 27.86 -76.63 -40.33
N SER A 317 26.88 -76.04 -41.01
CA SER A 317 25.89 -76.80 -41.81
C SER A 317 26.46 -77.36 -43.13
N GLN A 318 27.47 -76.70 -43.71
CA GLN A 318 28.12 -77.11 -44.96
C GLN A 318 29.35 -77.99 -44.75
N SER A 319 29.99 -77.94 -43.57
CA SER A 319 31.15 -78.76 -43.25
C SER A 319 30.77 -80.16 -42.76
N VAL A 320 31.56 -81.15 -43.18
CA VAL A 320 31.45 -82.54 -42.70
C VAL A 320 32.48 -82.74 -41.60
N ALA A 321 32.07 -83.30 -40.46
CA ALA A 321 32.98 -83.64 -39.36
C ALA A 321 34.17 -84.47 -39.88
N SER A 322 35.40 -84.06 -39.57
CA SER A 322 36.63 -84.64 -40.14
C SER A 322 36.70 -86.16 -39.98
N THR A 323 36.28 -86.71 -38.84
CA THR A 323 36.21 -88.16 -38.59
C THR A 323 35.24 -88.91 -39.49
N LYS A 324 34.18 -88.26 -40.00
CA LYS A 324 33.26 -88.82 -41.00
C LYS A 324 33.85 -88.73 -42.42
N HIS A 325 34.57 -87.65 -42.73
CA HIS A 325 35.28 -87.51 -44.00
C HIS A 325 36.42 -88.54 -44.12
N GLN A 326 37.26 -88.69 -43.09
CA GLN A 326 38.33 -89.69 -43.02
C GLN A 326 37.80 -91.12 -43.13
N ARG A 327 36.65 -91.45 -42.51
CA ARG A 327 36.00 -92.76 -42.71
C ARG A 327 35.53 -92.97 -44.15
N LEU A 328 34.86 -91.99 -44.75
CA LEU A 328 34.44 -92.07 -46.15
C LEU A 328 35.63 -92.20 -47.11
N GLN A 329 36.77 -91.58 -46.79
CA GLN A 329 38.02 -91.75 -47.54
C GLN A 329 38.58 -93.17 -47.37
N GLN A 330 38.67 -93.69 -46.14
CA GLN A 330 39.10 -95.07 -45.87
C GLN A 330 38.18 -96.11 -46.52
N ASP A 331 36.86 -95.90 -46.51
CA ASP A 331 35.88 -96.74 -47.19
C ASP A 331 36.04 -96.67 -48.71
N TYR A 332 36.30 -95.48 -49.28
CA TYR A 332 36.61 -95.31 -50.70
C TYR A 332 37.90 -96.03 -51.10
N ASP A 333 38.99 -95.84 -50.36
CA ASP A 333 40.28 -96.47 -50.61
C ASP A 333 40.16 -98.01 -50.51
N ALA A 334 39.40 -98.51 -49.53
CA ALA A 334 39.11 -99.94 -49.38
C ALA A 334 38.24 -100.50 -50.53
N LEU A 335 37.28 -99.72 -51.05
CA LEU A 335 36.50 -100.07 -52.23
C LEU A 335 37.36 -100.06 -53.51
N GLN A 336 38.26 -99.08 -53.66
CA GLN A 336 39.17 -99.00 -54.81
C GLN A 336 40.17 -100.18 -54.79
N LEU A 337 40.75 -100.51 -53.63
CA LEU A 337 41.57 -101.71 -53.45
C LEU A 337 40.78 -103.00 -53.72
N ARG A 338 39.47 -103.03 -53.41
CA ARG A 338 38.59 -104.16 -53.75
C ARG A 338 38.32 -104.24 -55.26
N GLN A 339 38.16 -103.11 -55.94
CA GLN A 339 38.05 -103.05 -57.40
C GLN A 339 39.32 -103.57 -58.07
N PHE A 340 40.50 -103.04 -57.73
CA PHE A 340 41.78 -103.51 -58.29
C PHE A 340 42.02 -105.01 -58.03
N ARG A 341 41.58 -105.55 -56.88
CA ARG A 341 41.62 -107.00 -56.58
C ARG A 341 40.66 -107.82 -57.45
N LEU A 342 39.53 -107.27 -57.88
CA LEU A 342 38.60 -107.92 -58.80
C LEU A 342 39.10 -107.85 -60.24
N GLU A 343 39.61 -106.70 -60.68
CA GLU A 343 40.23 -106.52 -62.00
C GLU A 343 41.45 -107.44 -62.19
N ARG A 344 42.33 -107.55 -61.18
CA ARG A 344 43.45 -108.51 -61.22
C ARG A 344 42.98 -109.97 -61.23
N LYS A 345 41.85 -110.30 -60.60
CA LYS A 345 41.25 -111.65 -60.67
C LYS A 345 40.64 -111.92 -62.04
N LEU A 346 40.00 -110.93 -62.66
CA LEU A 346 39.47 -111.00 -64.02
C LEU A 346 40.62 -111.30 -65.00
N ALA A 347 41.65 -110.46 -65.01
CA ALA A 347 42.83 -110.63 -65.87
C ALA A 347 43.54 -111.99 -65.66
N ASN A 348 43.60 -112.50 -64.42
CA ASN A 348 44.13 -113.84 -64.14
C ASN A 348 43.24 -114.94 -64.74
N SER A 349 41.90 -114.81 -64.65
CA SER A 349 40.99 -115.78 -65.26
C SER A 349 41.00 -115.72 -66.79
N GLU A 350 41.17 -114.53 -67.39
CA GLU A 350 41.36 -114.35 -68.83
C GLU A 350 42.67 -114.99 -69.29
N GLY A 351 43.78 -114.79 -68.54
CA GLY A 351 45.05 -115.49 -68.78
C GLY A 351 44.91 -117.01 -68.73
N GLN A 352 44.24 -117.54 -67.70
CA GLN A 352 43.97 -118.99 -67.58
C GLN A 352 43.11 -119.55 -68.72
N VAL A 353 42.16 -118.75 -69.24
CA VAL A 353 41.37 -119.12 -70.44
C VAL A 353 42.24 -119.13 -71.70
N VAL A 354 43.19 -118.20 -71.84
CA VAL A 354 44.16 -118.18 -72.95
C VAL A 354 45.13 -119.36 -72.87
N GLU A 355 45.63 -119.69 -71.68
CA GLU A 355 46.48 -120.88 -71.43
C GLU A 355 45.73 -122.17 -71.75
N LEU A 356 44.48 -122.33 -71.27
CA LEU A 356 43.62 -123.46 -71.62
C LEU A 356 43.35 -123.54 -73.13
N ALA A 357 43.12 -122.42 -73.80
CA ALA A 357 42.96 -122.39 -75.25
C ALA A 357 44.25 -122.78 -75.99
N HIS A 358 45.43 -122.43 -75.45
CA HIS A 358 46.72 -122.89 -75.97
C HIS A 358 46.96 -124.38 -75.73
N LEU A 359 46.66 -124.91 -74.55
CA LEU A 359 46.75 -126.34 -74.25
C LEU A 359 45.78 -127.17 -75.11
N ILE A 360 44.54 -126.70 -75.32
CA ILE A 360 43.58 -127.35 -76.23
C ILE A 360 44.08 -127.32 -77.69
N ARG A 361 44.71 -126.23 -78.13
CA ARG A 361 45.36 -126.15 -79.45
C ARG A 361 46.56 -127.10 -79.54
N GLN A 362 47.40 -127.15 -78.50
CA GLN A 362 48.57 -128.04 -78.43
C GLN A 362 48.15 -129.50 -78.48
N ILE A 363 47.22 -129.92 -77.62
CA ILE A 363 46.65 -131.28 -77.62
C ILE A 363 45.99 -131.59 -78.97
N LYS A 364 45.35 -130.61 -79.63
CA LYS A 364 44.82 -130.81 -80.99
C LYS A 364 45.92 -130.98 -82.03
N SER A 365 47.01 -130.21 -81.98
CA SER A 365 48.16 -130.38 -82.88
C SER A 365 48.94 -131.66 -82.61
N GLU A 366 49.06 -132.08 -81.35
CA GLU A 366 49.64 -133.36 -80.95
C GLU A 366 48.77 -134.51 -81.44
N ASN A 367 47.44 -134.41 -81.36
CA ASN A 367 46.54 -135.41 -81.94
C ASN A 367 46.55 -135.42 -83.47
N SER A 368 46.68 -134.27 -84.17
CA SER A 368 46.86 -134.29 -85.62
C SER A 368 48.21 -134.87 -86.01
N LEU A 369 49.29 -134.52 -85.29
CA LEU A 369 50.61 -135.11 -85.43
C LEU A 369 50.57 -136.62 -85.13
N LEU A 370 49.79 -137.09 -84.15
CA LEU A 370 49.67 -138.51 -83.84
C LEU A 370 48.92 -139.27 -84.93
N ASN A 371 47.88 -138.68 -85.54
CA ASN A 371 47.20 -139.27 -86.69
C ASN A 371 48.10 -139.24 -87.94
N GLU A 372 48.87 -138.18 -88.15
CA GLU A 372 49.86 -138.08 -89.22
C GLU A 372 51.03 -139.06 -89.02
N LEU A 373 51.52 -139.23 -87.79
CA LEU A 373 52.52 -140.23 -87.41
C LEU A 373 51.99 -141.66 -87.42
N VAL A 374 50.69 -141.91 -87.22
CA VAL A 374 50.08 -143.23 -87.42
C VAL A 374 49.87 -143.50 -88.91
N SER A 375 49.47 -142.51 -89.71
CA SER A 375 49.43 -142.60 -91.17
C SER A 375 50.82 -142.86 -91.74
N ASN A 376 51.81 -142.10 -91.29
CA ASN A 376 53.20 -142.26 -91.70
C ASN A 376 53.77 -143.58 -91.15
N ALA A 377 53.50 -143.99 -89.91
CA ALA A 377 53.92 -145.31 -89.43
C ALA A 377 53.30 -146.47 -90.22
N LEU A 378 52.09 -146.34 -90.78
CA LEU A 378 51.52 -147.34 -91.70
C LEU A 378 52.24 -147.35 -93.06
N VAL A 379 52.72 -146.20 -93.53
CA VAL A 379 53.59 -146.08 -94.72
C VAL A 379 55.01 -146.59 -94.40
N ASP A 380 55.56 -146.29 -93.23
CA ASP A 380 56.90 -146.63 -92.80
C ASP A 380 57.00 -148.10 -92.37
N ILE A 381 55.93 -148.74 -91.90
CA ILE A 381 55.86 -150.22 -91.80
C ILE A 381 55.97 -150.87 -93.18
N SER A 382 55.65 -150.17 -94.28
CA SER A 382 55.91 -150.64 -95.65
C SER A 382 57.29 -150.27 -96.22
N ALA A 383 58.00 -149.32 -95.60
CA ALA A 383 59.31 -148.82 -96.06
C ALA A 383 60.51 -149.29 -95.20
N LEU A 384 60.34 -149.39 -93.88
CA LEU A 384 61.36 -149.78 -92.89
C LEU A 384 61.55 -151.31 -92.79
N ALA A 385 61.34 -152.01 -93.90
CA ALA A 385 62.06 -153.26 -94.17
C ALA A 385 63.53 -152.99 -94.55
N ALA A 386 63.93 -151.72 -94.73
CA ALA A 386 65.22 -151.27 -95.22
C ALA A 386 66.07 -150.50 -94.18
N PHE A 387 66.54 -151.24 -93.18
CA PHE A 387 67.76 -151.00 -92.38
C PHE A 387 67.92 -149.75 -91.47
N GLU A 388 68.15 -150.08 -90.20
CA GLU A 388 68.83 -149.31 -89.14
C GLU A 388 70.35 -149.12 -89.47
N TYR A 389 71.25 -148.43 -88.74
CA TYR A 389 71.23 -147.94 -87.34
C TYR A 389 72.40 -146.94 -87.03
N SER A 390 72.24 -146.16 -85.95
CA SER A 390 73.28 -145.75 -84.96
C SER A 390 74.34 -144.62 -85.17
N PRO A 391 74.90 -144.04 -84.06
CA PRO A 391 75.43 -142.66 -83.99
C PRO A 391 76.72 -142.48 -83.11
N LEU A 392 76.78 -141.46 -82.21
CA LEU A 392 77.72 -141.18 -81.08
C LEU A 392 79.02 -140.38 -81.43
N ILE A 393 79.77 -139.69 -80.52
CA ILE A 393 79.77 -139.64 -79.02
C ILE A 393 80.35 -138.31 -78.41
N ARG A 394 80.10 -138.14 -77.09
CA ARG A 394 80.81 -137.47 -75.92
C ARG A 394 82.24 -136.88 -76.10
N ASP A 395 82.83 -135.99 -75.26
CA ASP A 395 82.56 -135.24 -73.98
C ASP A 395 83.61 -134.06 -73.88
N ASP A 396 83.92 -133.25 -72.83
CA ASP A 396 83.52 -132.98 -71.40
C ASP A 396 83.91 -131.49 -71.07
N LEU A 397 83.30 -130.71 -70.15
CA LEU A 397 83.44 -130.56 -68.66
C LEU A 397 84.66 -129.78 -68.08
N ASP A 398 84.35 -128.90 -67.11
CA ASP A 398 85.17 -128.28 -66.01
C ASP A 398 85.80 -126.87 -66.16
N VAL A 399 85.14 -125.86 -65.53
CA VAL A 399 85.72 -124.64 -64.91
C VAL A 399 84.79 -124.12 -63.80
N TRP A 400 85.24 -123.98 -62.54
CA TRP A 400 84.39 -123.53 -61.41
C TRP A 400 85.06 -122.59 -60.38
N SER A 401 86.00 -121.72 -60.79
CA SER A 401 86.92 -121.04 -59.82
C SER A 401 87.25 -119.55 -60.04
N GLN A 402 86.43 -118.76 -60.75
CA GLN A 402 86.74 -117.32 -61.01
C GLN A 402 85.61 -116.29 -60.78
N LEU A 403 84.41 -116.68 -60.35
CA LEU A 403 83.23 -115.79 -60.28
C LEU A 403 82.60 -115.70 -58.87
N ASN A 404 83.26 -115.05 -57.88
CA ASN A 404 82.59 -114.71 -56.61
C ASN A 404 83.28 -113.64 -55.69
N ILE A 405 83.86 -112.56 -56.23
CA ILE A 405 84.44 -111.48 -55.38
C ILE A 405 83.92 -110.08 -55.74
N ASP A 406 83.92 -109.69 -57.01
CA ASP A 406 83.50 -108.33 -57.39
C ASP A 406 82.00 -108.09 -57.21
N ASP A 407 81.16 -109.13 -57.36
CA ASP A 407 79.69 -109.04 -57.24
C ASP A 407 79.21 -108.80 -55.79
N ILE A 408 79.99 -109.30 -54.82
CA ILE A 408 79.80 -108.98 -53.38
C ILE A 408 80.23 -107.52 -53.12
N ARG A 409 81.26 -107.05 -53.82
CA ARG A 409 81.82 -105.71 -53.64
C ARG A 409 80.93 -104.61 -54.21
N THR A 410 80.31 -104.83 -55.37
CA THR A 410 79.27 -103.94 -55.93
C THR A 410 78.07 -103.86 -55.00
N THR A 411 77.54 -105.00 -54.54
CA THR A 411 76.39 -105.05 -53.63
C THR A 411 76.62 -104.26 -52.33
N ILE A 412 77.81 -104.38 -51.72
CA ILE A 412 78.16 -103.62 -50.51
C ILE A 412 78.27 -102.10 -50.79
N LEU A 413 78.79 -101.71 -51.95
CA LEU A 413 78.86 -100.30 -52.35
C LEU A 413 77.47 -99.71 -52.57
N GLU A 414 76.58 -100.42 -53.27
CA GLU A 414 75.18 -100.01 -53.47
C GLU A 414 74.43 -99.86 -52.13
N GLN A 415 74.59 -100.81 -51.20
CA GLN A 415 74.04 -100.67 -49.84
C GLN A 415 74.58 -99.43 -49.12
N SER A 416 75.88 -99.15 -49.20
CA SER A 416 76.48 -97.97 -48.57
C SER A 416 75.98 -96.63 -49.14
N ILE A 417 75.59 -96.60 -50.42
CA ILE A 417 74.98 -95.43 -51.07
C ILE A 417 73.55 -95.25 -50.57
N VAL A 418 72.74 -96.31 -50.54
CA VAL A 418 71.36 -96.26 -50.03
C VAL A 418 71.31 -95.87 -48.55
N GLU A 419 72.25 -96.36 -47.73
CA GLU A 419 72.40 -95.91 -46.33
C GLU A 419 72.80 -94.44 -46.23
N ALA A 420 73.67 -93.93 -47.12
CA ALA A 420 74.05 -92.52 -47.14
C ALA A 420 72.88 -91.60 -47.54
N GLU A 421 72.10 -92.00 -48.55
CA GLU A 421 70.89 -91.28 -48.99
C GLU A 421 69.82 -91.27 -47.89
N ALA A 422 69.51 -92.42 -47.29
CA ALA A 422 68.55 -92.51 -46.19
C ALA A 422 68.98 -91.69 -44.95
N ASN A 423 70.29 -91.62 -44.66
CA ASN A 423 70.81 -90.74 -43.60
C ASN A 423 70.72 -89.25 -43.97
N ALA A 424 70.91 -88.88 -45.24
CA ALA A 424 70.76 -87.51 -45.70
C ALA A 424 69.29 -87.04 -45.59
N ASP A 425 68.33 -87.87 -46.03
CA ASP A 425 66.90 -87.59 -45.90
C ASP A 425 66.46 -87.51 -44.43
N MET A 426 66.97 -88.41 -43.56
CA MET A 426 66.73 -88.36 -42.12
C MET A 426 67.24 -87.06 -41.49
N GLN A 427 68.45 -86.60 -41.87
CA GLN A 427 69.00 -85.33 -41.40
C GLN A 427 68.22 -84.12 -41.94
N ALA A 428 67.78 -84.16 -43.19
CA ALA A 428 66.94 -83.12 -43.78
C ALA A 428 65.61 -82.99 -43.03
N LEU A 429 64.93 -84.12 -42.78
CA LEU A 429 63.65 -84.18 -42.06
C LEU A 429 63.80 -83.71 -40.59
N LEU A 430 64.83 -84.15 -39.88
CA LEU A 430 65.17 -83.63 -38.54
C LEU A 430 65.41 -82.12 -38.55
N SER A 431 66.14 -81.61 -39.54
CA SER A 431 66.39 -80.16 -39.66
C SER A 431 65.12 -79.36 -39.94
N ALA A 432 64.20 -79.91 -40.74
CA ALA A 432 62.90 -79.30 -41.01
C ALA A 432 62.02 -79.29 -39.76
N TYR A 433 61.95 -80.41 -39.02
CA TYR A 433 61.22 -80.52 -37.76
C TYR A 433 61.68 -79.47 -36.73
N TYR A 434 62.99 -79.38 -36.48
CA TYR A 434 63.54 -78.39 -35.54
C TYR A 434 63.36 -76.93 -36.01
N ARG A 435 63.35 -76.66 -37.33
CA ARG A 435 62.98 -75.33 -37.85
C ARG A 435 61.51 -75.02 -37.53
N THR A 436 60.58 -75.89 -37.90
CA THR A 436 59.14 -75.66 -37.65
C THR A 436 58.81 -75.49 -36.16
N GLN A 437 59.48 -76.25 -35.27
CA GLN A 437 59.34 -76.06 -33.82
C GLN A 437 59.91 -74.73 -33.33
N ASN A 438 61.06 -74.28 -33.86
CA ASN A 438 61.61 -72.96 -33.52
C ASN A 438 60.73 -71.81 -34.05
N ASP A 439 60.19 -71.94 -35.26
CA ASP A 439 59.28 -70.95 -35.85
C ASP A 439 57.97 -70.84 -35.04
N GLU A 440 57.42 -71.98 -34.59
CA GLU A 440 56.25 -72.06 -33.70
C GLU A 440 56.53 -71.47 -32.31
N LEU A 441 57.70 -71.77 -31.72
CA LEU A 441 58.14 -71.18 -30.45
C LEU A 441 58.40 -69.66 -30.57
N GLN A 442 58.90 -69.18 -31.70
CA GLN A 442 59.10 -67.75 -31.94
C GLN A 442 57.77 -67.02 -32.18
N ALA A 443 56.81 -67.63 -32.88
CA ALA A 443 55.46 -67.10 -33.05
C ALA A 443 54.70 -67.02 -31.71
N THR A 444 54.70 -68.10 -30.92
CA THR A 444 54.06 -68.13 -29.60
C THR A 444 54.75 -67.20 -28.60
N SER A 445 56.08 -67.12 -28.60
CA SER A 445 56.80 -66.16 -27.75
C SER A 445 56.51 -64.70 -28.14
N SER A 446 56.43 -64.37 -29.43
CA SER A 446 56.17 -62.99 -29.88
C SER A 446 54.73 -62.54 -29.62
N THR A 447 53.76 -63.44 -29.71
CA THR A 447 52.36 -63.16 -29.33
C THR A 447 52.21 -62.97 -27.82
N LEU A 448 52.80 -63.83 -26.99
CA LEU A 448 52.82 -63.66 -25.54
C LEU A 448 53.53 -62.37 -25.09
N LEU A 449 54.64 -61.99 -25.74
CA LEU A 449 55.35 -60.74 -25.44
C LEU A 449 54.47 -59.52 -25.78
N LYS A 450 53.72 -59.56 -26.88
CA LYS A 450 52.74 -58.53 -27.22
C LYS A 450 51.61 -58.44 -26.20
N GLU A 451 50.99 -59.56 -25.83
CA GLU A 451 49.93 -59.59 -24.81
C GLU A 451 50.44 -59.05 -23.46
N TYR A 452 51.68 -59.38 -23.09
CA TYR A 452 52.34 -58.81 -21.92
C TYR A 452 52.49 -57.28 -22.01
N THR A 453 52.92 -56.72 -23.14
CA THR A 453 53.01 -55.25 -23.29
C THR A 453 51.64 -54.58 -23.32
N ASP A 454 50.64 -55.19 -23.94
CA ASP A 454 49.27 -54.65 -23.99
C ASP A 454 48.65 -54.65 -22.58
N LEU A 455 48.90 -55.69 -21.78
CA LEU A 455 48.51 -55.75 -20.36
C LEU A 455 49.29 -54.77 -19.48
N GLN A 456 50.59 -54.57 -19.72
CA GLN A 456 51.39 -53.57 -19.01
C GLN A 456 50.90 -52.15 -19.30
N ASN A 457 50.67 -51.81 -20.57
CA ASN A 457 50.11 -50.52 -21.00
C ASN A 457 48.74 -50.26 -20.32
N LEU A 458 47.88 -51.28 -20.26
CA LEU A 458 46.59 -51.19 -19.58
C LEU A 458 46.74 -51.00 -18.06
N ALA A 459 47.70 -51.68 -17.42
CA ALA A 459 47.99 -51.51 -16.00
C ALA A 459 48.52 -50.10 -15.69
N GLU A 460 49.44 -49.57 -16.50
CA GLU A 460 49.95 -48.20 -16.39
C GLU A 460 48.82 -47.17 -16.57
N GLN A 461 47.95 -47.35 -17.58
CA GLN A 461 46.75 -46.52 -17.74
C GLN A 461 45.84 -46.57 -16.50
N ARG A 462 45.61 -47.75 -15.92
CA ARG A 462 44.78 -47.86 -14.70
C ARG A 462 45.42 -47.23 -13.46
N THR A 463 46.75 -47.25 -13.33
CA THR A 463 47.42 -46.49 -12.26
C THR A 463 47.34 -44.98 -12.47
N TYR A 464 47.40 -44.50 -13.73
CA TYR A 464 47.16 -43.11 -14.06
C TYR A 464 45.72 -42.68 -13.73
N ASP A 465 44.71 -43.42 -14.22
CA ASP A 465 43.29 -43.20 -13.93
C ASP A 465 43.05 -43.09 -12.42
N LEU A 466 43.59 -44.02 -11.63
CA LEU A 466 43.48 -44.05 -10.17
C LEU A 466 44.15 -42.84 -9.51
N SER A 467 45.34 -42.44 -9.97
CA SER A 467 46.05 -41.27 -9.43
C SER A 467 45.29 -39.96 -9.68
N SER A 468 44.68 -39.83 -10.87
CA SER A 468 43.85 -38.70 -11.27
C SER A 468 42.55 -38.64 -10.45
N ALA A 469 41.90 -39.80 -10.26
CA ALA A 469 40.73 -39.91 -9.40
C ALA A 469 41.03 -39.53 -7.94
N LEU A 470 42.14 -40.01 -7.38
CA LEU A 470 42.57 -39.67 -6.01
C LEU A 470 42.86 -38.17 -5.85
N ALA A 471 43.58 -37.56 -6.79
CA ALA A 471 43.85 -36.12 -6.79
C ALA A 471 42.55 -35.30 -6.89
N SER A 472 41.57 -35.74 -7.69
CA SER A 472 40.26 -35.09 -7.77
C SER A 472 39.48 -35.19 -6.44
N HIS A 473 39.56 -36.33 -5.76
CA HIS A 473 38.93 -36.55 -4.47
C HIS A 473 39.57 -35.70 -3.36
N GLU A 474 40.89 -35.57 -3.34
CA GLU A 474 41.61 -34.67 -2.42
C GLU A 474 41.24 -33.20 -2.64
N ALA A 475 41.15 -32.75 -3.90
CA ALA A 475 40.69 -31.40 -4.23
C ALA A 475 39.23 -31.14 -3.79
N ILE A 476 38.34 -32.15 -3.92
CA ILE A 476 36.95 -32.07 -3.42
C ILE A 476 36.93 -32.02 -1.89
N ALA A 477 37.75 -32.82 -1.21
CA ALA A 477 37.85 -32.83 0.25
C ALA A 477 38.33 -31.47 0.80
N ALA A 478 39.39 -30.90 0.22
CA ALA A 478 39.88 -29.57 0.57
C ALA A 478 38.81 -28.47 0.35
N ARG A 479 38.04 -28.56 -0.74
CA ARG A 479 36.94 -27.63 -1.01
C ARG A 479 35.78 -27.78 0.00
N LEU A 480 35.47 -29.01 0.41
CA LEU A 480 34.49 -29.27 1.47
C LEU A 480 34.96 -28.71 2.82
N GLU A 481 36.24 -28.79 3.16
CA GLU A 481 36.80 -28.19 4.37
C GLU A 481 36.72 -26.65 4.35
N SER A 482 36.98 -26.01 3.20
CA SER A 482 36.79 -24.56 3.03
C SER A 482 35.33 -24.16 3.29
N ILE A 483 34.39 -24.84 2.63
CA ILE A 483 32.94 -24.58 2.78
C ILE A 483 32.46 -24.83 4.22
N GLN A 484 33.05 -25.80 4.94
CA GLN A 484 32.77 -26.02 6.36
C GLN A 484 33.28 -24.86 7.23
N LYS A 485 34.48 -24.33 6.97
CA LYS A 485 35.03 -23.15 7.68
C LYS A 485 34.21 -21.89 7.42
N GLU A 486 33.92 -21.60 6.16
CA GLU A 486 33.03 -20.51 5.74
C GLU A 486 31.67 -20.61 6.44
N ARG A 487 31.08 -21.81 6.46
CA ARG A 487 29.83 -22.06 7.19
C ARG A 487 29.96 -21.77 8.69
N THR A 488 31.02 -22.22 9.36
CA THR A 488 31.19 -21.92 10.80
C THR A 488 31.33 -20.42 11.07
N GLU A 489 32.02 -19.68 10.20
CA GLU A 489 32.13 -18.22 10.31
C GLU A 489 30.77 -17.53 10.10
N HIS A 490 29.94 -18.04 9.18
CA HIS A 490 28.56 -17.58 9.00
C HIS A 490 27.65 -17.94 10.19
N ASP A 491 27.75 -19.16 10.74
CA ASP A 491 27.00 -19.59 11.92
C ASP A 491 27.36 -18.72 13.16
N ASP A 492 28.63 -18.29 13.31
CA ASP A 492 29.06 -17.36 14.37
C ASP A 492 28.62 -15.90 14.13
N LYS A 493 28.66 -15.42 12.88
CA LYS A 493 28.05 -14.12 12.51
C LYS A 493 26.55 -14.08 12.80
N ILE A 494 25.84 -15.18 12.58
CA ILE A 494 24.42 -15.33 12.91
C ILE A 494 24.20 -15.28 14.43
N LYS A 495 25.00 -15.99 15.24
CA LYS A 495 24.92 -15.94 16.72
C LYS A 495 25.10 -14.52 17.25
N SER A 496 26.10 -13.80 16.74
CA SER A 496 26.36 -12.40 17.09
C SER A 496 25.18 -11.49 16.73
N ALA A 497 24.65 -11.64 15.51
CA ALA A 497 23.47 -10.89 15.07
C ALA A 497 22.21 -11.20 15.90
N THR A 498 22.00 -12.45 16.33
CA THR A 498 20.87 -12.80 17.22
C THR A 498 21.03 -12.18 18.61
N SER A 499 22.24 -12.18 19.20
CA SER A 499 22.48 -11.51 20.48
C SER A 499 22.16 -10.01 20.40
N ALA A 500 22.60 -9.34 19.34
CA ALA A 500 22.31 -7.92 19.13
C ALA A 500 20.81 -7.65 18.92
N VAL A 501 20.06 -8.58 18.31
CA VAL A 501 18.60 -8.49 18.20
C VAL A 501 17.92 -8.69 19.56
N ASP A 502 18.38 -9.62 20.38
CA ASP A 502 17.84 -9.87 21.72
C ASP A 502 18.08 -8.65 22.65
N ASP A 503 19.30 -8.08 22.62
CA ASP A 503 19.64 -6.83 23.34
C ASP A 503 18.76 -5.65 22.89
N LEU A 504 18.61 -5.45 21.57
CA LEU A 504 17.73 -4.41 21.03
C LEU A 504 16.28 -4.63 21.45
N THR A 505 15.78 -5.88 21.43
CA THR A 505 14.42 -6.22 21.85
C THR A 505 14.20 -5.91 23.34
N ALA A 506 15.20 -6.16 24.19
CA ALA A 506 15.15 -5.77 25.61
C ALA A 506 15.10 -4.24 25.79
N THR A 507 15.87 -3.47 25.02
CA THR A 507 15.80 -2.00 25.08
C THR A 507 14.47 -1.43 24.57
N VAL A 508 13.85 -2.05 23.56
CA VAL A 508 12.52 -1.67 23.06
C VAL A 508 11.47 -1.91 24.15
N ALA A 509 11.48 -3.07 24.82
CA ALA A 509 10.55 -3.35 25.92
C ALA A 509 10.68 -2.33 27.08
N LEU A 510 11.91 -1.93 27.42
CA LEU A 510 12.16 -0.88 28.42
C LEU A 510 11.53 0.47 28.00
N LEU A 511 11.72 0.89 26.74
CA LEU A 511 11.16 2.12 26.20
C LEU A 511 9.63 2.08 26.11
N GLU A 512 9.04 0.92 25.80
CA GLU A 512 7.58 0.74 25.80
C GLU A 512 6.99 0.84 27.22
N THR A 513 7.67 0.34 28.26
CA THR A 513 7.23 0.56 29.65
C THR A 513 7.30 2.02 30.07
N GLN A 514 8.39 2.74 29.77
CA GLN A 514 8.52 4.17 30.06
C GLN A 514 7.48 5.02 29.29
N LEU A 515 7.17 4.63 28.05
CA LEU A 515 6.12 5.27 27.26
C LEU A 515 4.72 5.05 27.87
N ALA A 516 4.44 3.86 28.40
CA ALA A 516 3.17 3.56 29.08
C ALA A 516 3.01 4.37 30.37
N GLU A 517 4.05 4.43 31.21
CA GLU A 517 4.07 5.25 32.43
C GLU A 517 3.81 6.74 32.13
N SER A 518 4.53 7.29 31.14
CA SER A 518 4.33 8.68 30.71
C SER A 518 2.93 8.94 30.15
N GLN A 519 2.35 7.98 29.42
CA GLN A 519 0.96 8.08 28.95
C GLN A 519 -0.05 8.06 30.11
N GLU A 520 0.18 7.28 31.17
CA GLU A 520 -0.67 7.29 32.36
C GLU A 520 -0.60 8.65 33.08
N GLU A 521 0.59 9.24 33.26
CA GLU A 521 0.74 10.58 33.84
C GLU A 521 0.02 11.67 33.01
N VAL A 522 0.12 11.61 31.68
CA VAL A 522 -0.62 12.51 30.77
C VAL A 522 -2.13 12.30 30.88
N HIS A 523 -2.61 11.06 31.03
CA HIS A 523 -4.04 10.79 31.26
C HIS A 523 -4.51 11.30 32.64
N LYS A 524 -3.70 11.11 33.68
CA LYS A 524 -3.95 11.54 35.06
C LYS A 524 -4.06 13.05 35.16
N THR A 525 -3.07 13.79 34.65
CA THR A 525 -3.08 15.27 34.59
C THR A 525 -4.24 15.80 33.74
N LYS A 526 -4.50 15.22 32.57
CA LYS A 526 -5.67 15.56 31.73
C LYS A 526 -7.00 15.37 32.45
N SER A 527 -7.14 14.32 33.27
CA SER A 527 -8.34 14.10 34.09
C SER A 527 -8.52 15.18 35.17
N GLN A 528 -7.42 15.61 35.81
CA GLN A 528 -7.42 16.67 36.81
C GLN A 528 -7.79 18.03 36.18
N HIS A 529 -7.22 18.38 35.03
CA HIS A 529 -7.59 19.58 34.29
C HIS A 529 -9.06 19.56 33.82
N ALA A 530 -9.59 18.42 33.39
CA ALA A 530 -11.00 18.28 33.05
C ALA A 530 -11.93 18.48 34.26
N LEU A 531 -11.53 18.01 35.45
CA LEU A 531 -12.26 18.24 36.70
C LEU A 531 -12.26 19.73 37.10
N LEU A 532 -11.11 20.40 37.00
CA LEU A 532 -10.98 21.83 37.29
C LEU A 532 -11.81 22.68 36.33
N LEU A 533 -11.70 22.44 35.02
CA LEU A 533 -12.48 23.14 33.99
C LEU A 533 -13.99 22.89 34.10
N LYS A 534 -14.42 21.76 34.68
CA LYS A 534 -15.82 21.57 35.08
C LYS A 534 -16.19 22.47 36.27
N LYS A 535 -15.40 22.48 37.35
CA LYS A 535 -15.64 23.36 38.52
C LYS A 535 -15.70 24.84 38.13
N GLU A 536 -14.85 25.29 37.20
CA GLU A 536 -14.89 26.65 36.68
C GLU A 536 -16.17 26.94 35.89
N LYS A 537 -16.64 26.03 35.02
CA LYS A 537 -17.94 26.17 34.33
C LYS A 537 -19.12 26.19 35.31
N ASP A 538 -19.08 25.34 36.34
CA ASP A 538 -20.10 25.29 37.39
C ASP A 538 -20.08 26.58 38.25
N ALA A 539 -18.92 27.26 38.38
CA ALA A 539 -18.81 28.56 39.04
C ALA A 539 -19.27 29.72 38.13
N VAL A 540 -18.86 29.75 36.87
CA VAL A 540 -19.25 30.77 35.87
C VAL A 540 -20.77 30.76 35.67
N THR A 541 -21.39 29.59 35.51
CA THR A 541 -22.85 29.50 35.34
C THR A 541 -23.62 30.00 36.56
N ARG A 542 -23.13 29.75 37.79
CA ARG A 542 -23.69 30.35 39.02
C ARG A 542 -23.54 31.87 39.02
N LEU A 543 -22.35 32.39 38.69
CA LEU A 543 -22.10 33.84 38.61
C LEU A 543 -22.99 34.51 37.56
N THR A 544 -23.16 33.92 36.36
CA THR A 544 -24.08 34.41 35.34
C THR A 544 -25.53 34.44 35.85
N SER A 545 -25.97 33.40 36.57
CA SER A 545 -27.31 33.38 37.17
C SER A 545 -27.49 34.50 38.21
N THR A 546 -26.51 34.73 39.08
CA THR A 546 -26.54 35.83 40.07
C THR A 546 -26.52 37.20 39.39
N VAL A 547 -25.66 37.42 38.39
CA VAL A 547 -25.61 38.67 37.61
C VAL A 547 -26.94 38.93 36.91
N GLN A 548 -27.58 37.90 36.34
CA GLN A 548 -28.87 38.05 35.67
C GLN A 548 -30.02 38.34 36.65
N LYS A 549 -30.01 37.74 37.86
CA LYS A 549 -30.95 38.09 38.93
C LYS A 549 -30.77 39.54 39.40
N ASN A 550 -29.53 39.94 39.68
CA ASN A 550 -29.22 41.31 40.11
C ASN A 550 -29.60 42.33 39.03
N ARG A 551 -29.39 42.02 37.76
CA ARG A 551 -29.82 42.87 36.64
C ARG A 551 -31.34 43.02 36.59
N VAL A 552 -32.11 41.93 36.73
CA VAL A 552 -33.58 42.02 36.76
C VAL A 552 -34.06 42.84 37.96
N ALA A 553 -33.40 42.72 39.12
CA ALA A 553 -33.69 43.57 40.28
C ALA A 553 -33.34 45.05 40.03
N GLU A 554 -32.23 45.33 39.34
CA GLU A 554 -31.84 46.69 38.93
C GLU A 554 -32.83 47.29 37.91
N ASP A 555 -33.23 46.50 36.91
CA ASP A 555 -34.22 46.88 35.90
C ASP A 555 -35.61 47.15 36.55
N VAL A 556 -36.00 46.40 37.59
CA VAL A 556 -37.21 46.67 38.41
C VAL A 556 -37.08 47.94 39.24
N LEU A 557 -35.97 48.12 39.98
CA LEU A 557 -35.74 49.33 40.78
C LEU A 557 -35.68 50.60 39.92
N ARG A 558 -35.18 50.49 38.68
CA ARG A 558 -35.22 51.59 37.69
C ARG A 558 -36.66 51.95 37.32
N ALA A 559 -37.53 50.97 37.08
CA ALA A 559 -38.93 51.21 36.77
C ALA A 559 -39.71 51.78 37.98
N GLU A 560 -39.38 51.34 39.20
CA GLU A 560 -39.95 51.89 40.44
C GLU A 560 -39.52 53.35 40.67
N ILE A 561 -38.25 53.68 40.41
CA ILE A 561 -37.77 55.08 40.41
C ILE A 561 -38.47 55.91 39.33
N GLU A 562 -38.63 55.38 38.11
CA GLU A 562 -39.31 56.06 37.01
C GLU A 562 -40.78 56.35 37.37
N GLN A 563 -41.50 55.36 37.92
CA GLN A 563 -42.86 55.53 38.45
C GLN A 563 -42.92 56.59 39.56
N LEU A 564 -42.04 56.52 40.57
CA LEU A 564 -42.01 57.50 41.66
C LEU A 564 -41.68 58.91 41.16
N THR A 565 -40.88 59.06 40.10
CA THR A 565 -40.65 60.38 39.47
C THR A 565 -41.85 60.89 38.69
N THR A 566 -42.69 60.02 38.09
CA THR A 566 -43.96 60.44 37.49
C THR A 566 -45.00 60.81 38.56
N GLU A 567 -45.10 60.04 39.65
CA GLU A 567 -45.99 60.37 40.77
C GLU A 567 -45.59 61.68 41.47
N LEU A 568 -44.29 61.99 41.54
CA LEU A 568 -43.78 63.27 42.02
C LEU A 568 -44.16 64.44 41.08
N ALA A 569 -43.98 64.27 39.76
CA ALA A 569 -44.33 65.30 38.78
C ALA A 569 -45.86 65.56 38.70
N ASP A 570 -46.69 64.56 38.99
CA ASP A 570 -48.12 64.75 39.17
C ASP A 570 -48.45 65.43 40.51
N ALA A 571 -47.69 65.16 41.59
CA ALA A 571 -47.84 65.87 42.87
C ALA A 571 -47.48 67.37 42.77
N GLU A 572 -46.45 67.73 41.98
CA GLU A 572 -46.08 69.13 41.71
C GLU A 572 -47.21 69.90 41.02
N GLN A 573 -47.95 69.27 40.09
CA GLN A 573 -49.13 69.89 39.44
C GLN A 573 -50.25 70.21 40.44
N TYR A 574 -50.48 69.36 41.45
CA TYR A 574 -51.44 69.65 42.52
C TYR A 574 -50.96 70.77 43.45
N GLN A 575 -49.66 70.93 43.65
CA GLN A 575 -49.09 72.05 44.41
C GLN A 575 -49.30 73.40 43.69
N ASP A 576 -49.05 73.46 42.39
CA ASP A 576 -49.31 74.65 41.58
C ASP A 576 -50.81 75.00 41.54
N ALA A 577 -51.69 74.00 41.40
CA ALA A 577 -53.13 74.20 41.47
C ALA A 577 -53.59 74.75 42.83
N PHE A 578 -52.98 74.28 43.93
CA PHE A 578 -53.26 74.80 45.28
C PHE A 578 -52.82 76.26 45.44
N TYR A 579 -51.64 76.64 44.96
CA TYR A 579 -51.19 78.04 44.99
C TYR A 579 -52.04 78.95 44.11
N ALA A 580 -52.45 78.50 42.93
CA ALA A 580 -53.36 79.24 42.06
C ALA A 580 -54.71 79.53 42.75
N LEU A 581 -55.30 78.51 43.40
CA LEU A 581 -56.53 78.65 44.18
C LEU A 581 -56.34 79.58 45.39
N HIS A 582 -55.22 79.49 46.09
CA HIS A 582 -54.93 80.38 47.23
C HIS A 582 -54.84 81.86 46.78
N ALA A 583 -54.18 82.14 45.67
CA ALA A 583 -54.09 83.48 45.09
C ALA A 583 -55.43 83.99 44.54
N GLU A 584 -56.35 83.11 44.14
CA GLU A 584 -57.73 83.49 43.81
C GLU A 584 -58.55 83.84 45.08
N VAL A 585 -58.42 83.05 46.15
CA VAL A 585 -59.03 83.36 47.45
C VAL A 585 -58.52 84.69 48.01
N GLU A 586 -57.24 85.01 47.87
CA GLU A 586 -56.67 86.31 48.29
C GLU A 586 -57.25 87.49 47.49
N LYS A 587 -57.43 87.33 46.18
CA LYS A 587 -58.13 88.31 45.33
C LYS A 587 -59.61 88.47 45.71
N LEU A 588 -60.27 87.41 46.15
CA LEU A 588 -61.66 87.48 46.63
C LEU A 588 -61.75 88.17 48.00
N VAL A 589 -60.84 87.89 48.94
CA VAL A 589 -60.78 88.56 50.25
C VAL A 589 -60.53 90.07 50.08
N THR A 590 -59.53 90.46 49.29
CA THR A 590 -59.23 91.87 49.03
C THR A 590 -60.37 92.59 48.31
N ARG A 591 -61.03 91.93 47.34
CA ARG A 591 -62.24 92.47 46.69
C ARG A 591 -63.41 92.63 47.67
N ASN A 592 -63.59 91.71 48.62
CA ASN A 592 -64.65 91.79 49.61
C ASN A 592 -64.39 92.91 50.63
N GLN A 593 -63.15 93.08 51.08
CA GLN A 593 -62.76 94.21 51.94
C GLN A 593 -63.04 95.57 51.27
N ILE A 594 -62.71 95.72 49.97
CA ILE A 594 -63.02 96.94 49.21
C ILE A 594 -64.54 97.18 49.14
N ALA A 595 -65.35 96.12 49.03
CA ALA A 595 -66.81 96.23 49.03
C ALA A 595 -67.38 96.63 50.40
N GLU A 596 -66.77 96.15 51.50
CA GLU A 596 -67.10 96.55 52.88
C GLU A 596 -66.74 98.01 53.15
N GLU A 597 -65.55 98.47 52.72
CA GLU A 597 -65.14 99.88 52.80
C GLU A 597 -66.06 100.82 52.01
N GLU A 598 -66.53 100.39 50.83
CA GLU A 598 -67.48 101.14 50.01
C GLU A 598 -68.88 101.18 50.65
N ALA A 599 -69.34 100.06 51.22
CA ALA A 599 -70.59 99.99 51.97
C ALA A 599 -70.54 100.87 53.23
N GLU A 600 -69.41 100.93 53.94
CA GLU A 600 -69.21 101.87 55.05
C GLU A 600 -69.25 103.32 54.59
N ARG A 601 -68.59 103.68 53.47
CA ARG A 601 -68.66 105.03 52.90
C ARG A 601 -70.10 105.44 52.61
N ILE A 602 -70.86 104.57 51.95
CA ILE A 602 -72.27 104.80 51.62
C ILE A 602 -73.12 104.90 52.90
N SER A 603 -72.87 104.07 53.92
CA SER A 603 -73.56 104.14 55.21
C SER A 603 -73.31 105.47 55.94
N LYS A 604 -72.05 105.93 55.97
CA LYS A 604 -71.66 107.21 56.59
C LYS A 604 -72.31 108.40 55.87
N PHE A 605 -72.28 108.43 54.54
CA PHE A 605 -72.93 109.48 53.74
C PHE A 605 -74.46 109.48 53.88
N ASN A 606 -75.10 108.31 53.95
CA ASN A 606 -76.53 108.19 54.24
C ASN A 606 -76.89 108.70 55.64
N ALA A 607 -76.02 108.50 56.64
CA ALA A 607 -76.22 109.05 57.99
C ALA A 607 -76.13 110.59 58.01
N GLU A 608 -75.19 111.19 57.26
CA GLU A 608 -75.11 112.65 57.07
C GLU A 608 -76.40 113.20 56.44
N ILE A 609 -76.89 112.58 55.35
CA ILE A 609 -78.15 112.96 54.68
C ILE A 609 -79.36 112.89 55.62
N LEU A 610 -79.39 111.93 56.54
CA LEU A 610 -80.47 111.76 57.52
C LEU A 610 -80.37 112.73 58.71
N GLY A 611 -79.18 113.26 59.02
CA GLY A 611 -78.97 114.23 60.11
C GLY A 611 -79.45 115.66 59.81
N HIS A 612 -79.68 116.02 58.55
CA HIS A 612 -80.03 117.38 58.17
C HIS A 612 -81.55 117.67 58.18
N ASN A 613 -82.02 118.35 59.23
CA ASN A 613 -83.41 118.80 59.42
C ASN A 613 -83.87 119.94 58.46
N ASN A 614 -83.04 120.37 57.50
CA ASN A 614 -83.42 121.41 56.54
C ASN A 614 -83.96 120.79 55.22
N PRO A 615 -85.25 120.97 54.88
CA PRO A 615 -85.85 120.32 53.72
C PRO A 615 -85.26 120.80 52.38
N ALA A 616 -84.81 122.06 52.28
CA ALA A 616 -84.19 122.58 51.06
C ALA A 616 -82.87 121.89 50.73
N GLN A 617 -82.07 121.56 51.75
CA GLN A 617 -80.81 120.82 51.57
C GLN A 617 -81.06 119.37 51.15
N ARG A 618 -82.08 118.69 51.71
CA ARG A 618 -82.42 117.31 51.31
C ARG A 618 -82.82 117.20 49.83
N ILE A 619 -83.51 118.20 49.26
CA ILE A 619 -83.79 118.26 47.82
C ILE A 619 -82.49 118.38 47.02
N MET A 620 -81.59 119.29 47.42
CA MET A 620 -80.27 119.45 46.77
C MET A 620 -79.43 118.15 46.82
N TYR A 621 -79.43 117.45 47.96
CA TYR A 621 -78.74 116.16 48.09
C TYR A 621 -79.39 115.08 47.19
N VAL A 622 -80.72 115.00 47.11
CA VAL A 622 -81.39 114.04 46.19
C VAL A 622 -81.08 114.34 44.72
N ASP A 623 -81.08 115.60 44.29
CA ASP A 623 -80.70 115.96 42.92
C ASP A 623 -79.19 115.92 42.65
N ARG A 624 -78.36 115.92 43.70
CA ARG A 624 -76.93 115.60 43.61
C ARG A 624 -76.72 114.10 43.43
N ILE A 625 -77.34 113.27 44.27
CA ILE A 625 -77.34 111.80 44.17
C ILE A 625 -77.88 111.34 42.81
N ARG A 626 -78.93 111.97 42.27
CA ARG A 626 -79.44 111.69 40.92
C ARG A 626 -78.41 111.98 39.81
N ARG A 627 -77.61 113.04 39.95
CA ARG A 627 -76.53 113.37 39.01
C ARG A 627 -75.35 112.43 39.16
N GLU A 628 -74.86 112.20 40.38
CA GLU A 628 -73.76 111.27 40.66
C GLU A 628 -74.13 109.82 40.27
N LEU A 629 -75.40 109.41 40.42
CA LEU A 629 -75.91 108.12 39.93
C LEU A 629 -76.03 108.07 38.40
N ALA A 630 -76.37 109.18 37.74
CA ALA A 630 -76.38 109.26 36.28
C ALA A 630 -74.95 109.22 35.70
N GLU A 631 -74.00 109.92 36.30
CA GLU A 631 -72.58 109.86 35.98
C GLU A 631 -72.00 108.47 36.24
N ALA A 632 -72.32 107.84 37.38
CA ALA A 632 -71.92 106.46 37.68
C ALA A 632 -72.48 105.47 36.65
N LYS A 633 -73.77 105.58 36.27
CA LYS A 633 -74.35 104.76 35.19
C LYS A 633 -73.68 104.99 33.84
N HIS A 634 -73.37 106.23 33.49
CA HIS A 634 -72.65 106.54 32.25
C HIS A 634 -71.22 105.97 32.27
N LYS A 635 -70.52 106.07 33.40
CA LYS A 635 -69.17 105.53 33.60
C LYS A 635 -69.14 104.00 33.59
N ILE A 636 -70.16 103.34 34.16
CA ILE A 636 -70.35 101.89 34.05
C ILE A 636 -70.60 101.49 32.59
N ALA A 637 -71.46 102.21 31.85
CA ALA A 637 -71.70 101.92 30.43
C ALA A 637 -70.44 102.11 29.56
N MET A 638 -69.62 103.12 29.85
CA MET A 638 -68.31 103.31 29.21
C MET A 638 -67.36 102.15 29.53
N LEU A 639 -67.24 101.75 30.81
CA LEU A 639 -66.36 100.65 31.23
C LEU A 639 -66.82 99.28 30.71
N SER A 640 -68.12 99.01 30.59
CA SER A 640 -68.62 97.80 29.92
C SER A 640 -68.23 97.76 28.45
N ARG A 641 -68.36 98.88 27.72
CA ARG A 641 -67.94 98.95 26.31
C ARG A 641 -66.42 98.83 26.15
N GLU A 642 -65.66 99.37 27.10
CA GLU A 642 -64.20 99.23 27.14
C GLU A 642 -63.78 97.78 27.44
N GLN A 643 -64.49 97.09 28.33
CA GLN A 643 -64.35 95.66 28.57
C GLN A 643 -64.69 94.82 27.33
N GLU A 644 -65.80 95.11 26.63
CA GLU A 644 -66.19 94.44 25.38
C GLU A 644 -65.11 94.60 24.29
N ASN A 645 -64.55 95.81 24.14
CA ASN A 645 -63.44 96.05 23.22
C ASN A 645 -62.18 95.24 23.58
N VAL A 646 -61.83 95.15 24.87
CA VAL A 646 -60.65 94.41 25.35
C VAL A 646 -60.85 92.89 25.22
N VAL A 647 -62.08 92.38 25.40
CA VAL A 647 -62.41 90.97 25.14
C VAL A 647 -62.24 90.67 23.65
N ALA A 648 -62.79 91.49 22.75
CA ALA A 648 -62.62 91.30 21.30
C ALA A 648 -61.14 91.31 20.87
N GLN A 649 -60.32 92.20 21.44
CA GLN A 649 -58.87 92.22 21.19
C GLN A 649 -58.16 90.97 21.73
N ASN A 650 -58.62 90.40 22.84
CA ASN A 650 -58.07 89.15 23.38
C ASN A 650 -58.46 87.94 22.52
N ASP A 651 -59.68 87.91 22.00
CA ASP A 651 -60.13 86.88 21.05
C ASP A 651 -59.33 86.97 19.73
N ASP A 652 -59.10 88.17 19.19
CA ASP A 652 -58.23 88.38 18.02
C ASP A 652 -56.79 87.90 18.29
N LEU A 653 -56.19 88.25 19.43
CA LEU A 653 -54.85 87.79 19.83
C LEU A 653 -54.79 86.28 20.06
N GLN A 654 -55.86 85.63 20.53
CA GLN A 654 -55.95 84.17 20.63
C GLN A 654 -56.05 83.51 19.25
N ASN A 655 -56.78 84.11 18.30
CA ASN A 655 -56.82 83.66 16.90
C ASN A 655 -55.43 83.77 16.24
N GLU A 656 -54.68 84.85 16.48
CA GLU A 656 -53.29 84.97 16.03
C GLU A 656 -52.38 83.91 16.68
N LEU A 657 -52.50 83.68 18.00
CA LEU A 657 -51.71 82.66 18.72
C LEU A 657 -51.98 81.24 18.22
N ASP A 658 -53.23 80.86 17.97
CA ASP A 658 -53.57 79.55 17.40
C ASP A 658 -53.08 79.43 15.94
N MET A 659 -52.97 80.53 15.19
CA MET A 659 -52.33 80.54 13.87
C MET A 659 -50.80 80.33 13.95
N TYR A 660 -50.15 80.74 15.05
CA TYR A 660 -48.72 80.46 15.31
C TYR A 660 -48.44 79.09 15.95
N LYS A 661 -49.49 78.36 16.36
CA LYS A 661 -49.39 77.10 17.10
C LYS A 661 -49.05 75.92 16.17
N SER A 662 -47.76 75.59 16.11
CA SER A 662 -47.23 74.60 15.16
C SER A 662 -47.91 73.24 15.27
N ILE A 663 -48.67 72.86 14.23
CA ILE A 663 -49.32 71.54 14.13
C ILE A 663 -48.25 70.44 14.15
N GLN A 664 -48.31 69.54 15.14
CA GLN A 664 -47.50 68.33 15.13
C GLN A 664 -47.98 67.41 13.99
N VAL A 665 -47.17 67.31 12.93
CA VAL A 665 -47.43 66.40 11.82
C VAL A 665 -47.16 64.95 12.25
N PRO A 666 -48.13 64.02 12.17
CA PRO A 666 -47.92 62.61 12.48
C PRO A 666 -46.78 62.01 11.63
N LEU A 667 -46.04 61.08 12.23
CA LEU A 667 -44.74 60.56 11.73
C LEU A 667 -44.78 59.94 10.32
N GLU A 668 -45.95 59.64 9.77
CA GLU A 668 -46.14 58.97 8.48
C GLU A 668 -45.95 59.88 7.24
N LYS A 669 -45.93 61.21 7.40
CA LYS A 669 -45.82 62.17 6.28
C LYS A 669 -44.54 63.02 6.25
N LYS A 670 -43.44 62.56 6.84
CA LYS A 670 -42.14 63.25 6.75
C LYS A 670 -41.29 62.71 5.59
N THR A 671 -40.94 63.57 4.63
CA THR A 671 -40.12 63.22 3.46
C THR A 671 -38.70 62.82 3.87
N ARG A 672 -38.21 61.68 3.37
CA ARG A 672 -36.86 61.18 3.63
C ARG A 672 -35.80 61.99 2.87
N THR A 673 -34.80 62.48 3.58
CA THR A 673 -33.49 62.88 3.03
C THR A 673 -32.44 61.81 3.36
N ASN A 674 -31.49 61.60 2.45
CA ASN A 674 -30.50 60.51 2.57
C ASN A 674 -29.29 60.94 3.42
N ILE A 675 -29.14 60.34 4.60
CA ILE A 675 -27.87 60.28 5.32
C ILE A 675 -27.60 58.82 5.74
N THR A 676 -26.40 58.33 5.45
CA THR A 676 -25.98 56.95 5.68
C THR A 676 -25.76 56.66 7.16
N ARG A 677 -26.35 55.57 7.69
CA ARG A 677 -26.00 55.01 9.00
C ARG A 677 -25.57 53.55 8.88
N VAL A 678 -24.46 53.20 9.54
CA VAL A 678 -23.83 51.88 9.48
C VAL A 678 -24.68 50.83 10.21
N GLY A 679 -24.97 49.71 9.54
CA GLY A 679 -25.73 48.60 10.13
C GLY A 679 -24.88 47.67 11.00
N ARG A 680 -25.48 47.13 12.08
CA ARG A 680 -24.99 45.95 12.80
C ARG A 680 -25.89 44.75 12.46
N PRO A 681 -25.34 43.53 12.29
CA PRO A 681 -26.16 42.35 11.98
C PRO A 681 -26.91 41.83 13.22
N PRO A 682 -28.18 41.39 13.10
CA PRO A 682 -28.91 40.73 14.18
C PRO A 682 -28.51 39.24 14.29
N LEU A 683 -28.46 38.71 15.52
CA LEU A 683 -28.26 37.29 15.78
C LEU A 683 -29.55 36.64 16.25
N VAL A 684 -30.01 35.67 15.45
CA VAL A 684 -30.91 34.54 15.72
C VAL A 684 -31.51 34.46 17.13
N ASN A 685 -32.83 34.66 17.23
CA ASN A 685 -33.63 34.08 18.31
C ASN A 685 -33.84 32.58 18.05
N LEU A 686 -33.48 31.74 19.02
CA LEU A 686 -33.86 30.32 19.06
C LEU A 686 -34.44 30.02 20.45
N GLY A 687 -35.78 30.05 20.56
CA GLY A 687 -36.46 29.80 21.82
C GLY A 687 -37.97 29.78 21.69
N ASN A 688 -38.54 28.57 21.59
CA ASN A 688 -39.60 28.07 22.48
C ASN A 688 -40.24 26.82 21.87
N SER A 689 -39.76 25.65 22.27
CA SER A 689 -40.45 24.38 22.04
C SER A 689 -41.54 24.18 23.09
N LEU A 690 -42.78 24.05 22.60
CA LEU A 690 -43.99 23.55 23.28
C LEU A 690 -43.74 22.73 24.55
N ASN A 691 -44.38 23.12 25.66
CA ASN A 691 -44.85 22.18 26.67
C ASN A 691 -45.88 22.81 27.63
N SER A 692 -47.16 22.59 27.36
CA SER A 692 -48.20 22.35 28.37
C SER A 692 -49.46 21.86 27.67
N SER A 693 -50.21 20.98 28.35
CA SER A 693 -51.48 20.44 27.88
C SER A 693 -52.46 20.43 29.03
N LEU A 694 -53.69 20.88 28.79
CA LEU A 694 -54.97 20.22 29.13
C LEU A 694 -56.14 21.16 28.76
N PRO A 695 -57.37 20.64 28.53
CA PRO A 695 -58.46 21.42 27.93
C PRO A 695 -59.54 21.87 28.93
N VAL A 696 -60.35 22.86 28.51
CA VAL A 696 -61.70 23.13 29.06
C VAL A 696 -62.68 23.29 27.89
N THR A 697 -63.96 22.96 28.10
CA THR A 697 -64.95 22.63 27.07
C THR A 697 -66.08 23.65 26.89
N HIS A 698 -66.60 23.73 25.66
CA HIS A 698 -68.01 23.98 25.26
C HIS A 698 -68.92 24.93 26.09
N VAL A 699 -69.25 26.08 25.49
CA VAL A 699 -70.62 26.66 25.35
C VAL A 699 -70.57 27.45 24.02
N SER A 700 -71.14 27.07 22.86
CA SER A 700 -72.49 26.68 22.43
C SER A 700 -73.49 27.84 22.22
N ASN A 701 -73.85 28.07 20.94
CA ASN A 701 -75.08 28.71 20.43
C ASN A 701 -75.27 30.24 20.60
N ALA A 702 -76.04 30.95 19.75
CA ALA A 702 -76.42 30.75 18.34
C ALA A 702 -77.21 31.98 17.81
N SER A 703 -77.25 32.16 16.47
CA SER A 703 -78.26 32.99 15.74
C SER A 703 -78.22 34.52 15.98
N LYS A 704 -78.73 35.42 15.10
CA LYS A 704 -79.29 35.33 13.73
C LYS A 704 -79.23 36.73 13.05
N ASN A 705 -79.29 36.77 11.71
CA ASN A 705 -80.10 37.63 10.79
C ASN A 705 -80.54 39.05 11.24
N LEU A 706 -80.73 40.09 10.40
CA LEU A 706 -80.80 40.33 8.93
C LEU A 706 -80.68 41.90 8.80
N SER A 707 -79.85 42.55 7.96
CA SER A 707 -79.82 42.69 6.49
C SER A 707 -80.33 44.05 5.97
N VAL A 708 -79.83 44.51 4.80
CA VAL A 708 -80.53 45.40 3.80
C VAL A 708 -80.75 46.88 4.21
N SER A 709 -80.58 47.91 3.35
CA SER A 709 -79.82 48.12 2.08
C SER A 709 -79.86 49.61 1.68
N LYS A 710 -78.79 50.15 1.06
CA LYS A 710 -78.79 50.75 -0.32
C LYS A 710 -77.53 51.59 -0.63
N GLU A 711 -76.88 51.22 -1.74
CA GLU A 711 -76.63 52.03 -2.97
C GLU A 711 -76.91 53.56 -2.98
N PRO A 712 -76.20 54.38 -3.81
CA PRO A 712 -76.07 54.07 -5.25
C PRO A 712 -74.87 54.59 -6.09
N ILE A 713 -74.84 54.09 -7.34
CA ILE A 713 -74.42 54.76 -8.61
C ILE A 713 -72.95 54.71 -9.10
N MET A 714 -72.87 54.64 -10.45
CA MET A 714 -71.74 54.50 -11.39
C MET A 714 -71.35 55.89 -11.99
N PRO A 715 -70.26 56.12 -12.79
CA PRO A 715 -69.83 55.26 -13.92
C PRO A 715 -68.32 55.22 -14.30
N ALA A 716 -68.06 54.49 -15.39
CA ALA A 716 -66.82 54.41 -16.18
C ALA A 716 -66.77 55.56 -17.25
N PRO A 717 -65.77 55.71 -18.17
CA PRO A 717 -64.76 54.72 -18.57
C PRO A 717 -63.34 55.24 -18.98
N GLN A 718 -62.50 54.28 -19.44
CA GLN A 718 -61.26 54.41 -20.25
C GLN A 718 -59.97 55.01 -19.64
N VAL A 719 -58.87 54.25 -19.77
CA VAL A 719 -57.47 54.66 -20.08
C VAL A 719 -56.64 53.35 -20.31
N PRO A 720 -55.54 53.34 -21.11
CA PRO A 720 -55.25 52.14 -21.93
C PRO A 720 -53.94 51.36 -21.64
N GLU A 721 -53.76 50.32 -22.45
CA GLU A 721 -52.52 49.62 -22.88
C GLU A 721 -51.74 48.67 -21.95
N LYS A 722 -51.24 47.60 -22.59
CA LYS A 722 -50.37 46.55 -22.04
C LYS A 722 -49.76 45.72 -23.17
N PRO A 723 -48.43 45.76 -23.35
CA PRO A 723 -47.70 44.58 -23.84
C PRO A 723 -46.36 44.38 -23.09
N PRO A 724 -45.63 43.26 -23.32
CA PRO A 724 -46.13 41.90 -23.18
C PRO A 724 -45.24 41.07 -22.24
N GLN A 725 -45.78 39.98 -21.66
CA GLN A 725 -44.95 38.91 -21.10
C GLN A 725 -45.19 37.61 -21.87
N THR A 726 -44.14 37.12 -22.53
CA THR A 726 -44.13 35.89 -23.33
C THR A 726 -44.03 34.63 -22.46
N PRO A 727 -44.45 33.45 -22.96
CA PRO A 727 -44.89 32.36 -22.10
C PRO A 727 -43.76 31.66 -21.33
N SER A 728 -44.08 31.27 -20.10
CA SER A 728 -43.27 30.38 -19.27
C SER A 728 -43.15 29.00 -19.91
N LYS A 729 -42.04 28.77 -20.64
CA LYS A 729 -41.75 27.46 -21.25
C LYS A 729 -41.76 26.34 -20.20
N SER A 730 -42.45 25.26 -20.54
CA SER A 730 -42.46 24.01 -19.78
C SER A 730 -41.03 23.57 -19.45
N ARG A 731 -40.73 23.39 -18.17
CA ARG A 731 -39.40 22.96 -17.69
C ARG A 731 -39.20 21.46 -17.93
N THR A 732 -38.97 21.10 -19.20
CA THR A 732 -38.57 19.75 -19.62
C THR A 732 -37.36 19.29 -18.80
N PRO A 733 -37.33 18.02 -18.34
CA PRO A 733 -36.17 17.50 -17.65
C PRO A 733 -34.98 17.44 -18.62
N THR A 734 -33.91 18.17 -18.31
CA THR A 734 -32.70 18.23 -19.15
C THR A 734 -31.93 16.91 -19.07
N THR A 735 -32.30 15.97 -19.94
CA THR A 735 -31.57 14.73 -20.18
C THR A 735 -30.15 15.06 -20.66
N LYS A 736 -29.18 14.97 -19.74
CA LYS A 736 -27.76 15.06 -20.07
C LYS A 736 -27.45 14.06 -21.19
N PRO A 737 -26.74 14.44 -22.27
CA PRO A 737 -26.46 13.53 -23.37
C PRO A 737 -25.63 12.34 -22.86
N THR A 738 -26.24 11.16 -22.85
CA THR A 738 -25.52 9.91 -22.57
C THR A 738 -24.57 9.64 -23.73
N LYS A 739 -23.28 9.98 -23.56
CA LYS A 739 -22.20 9.51 -24.45
C LYS A 739 -22.42 8.03 -24.71
N SER A 740 -22.76 7.68 -25.95
CA SER A 740 -22.98 6.31 -26.39
C SER A 740 -21.64 5.58 -26.39
N THR A 741 -21.51 4.56 -25.54
CA THR A 741 -20.31 3.71 -25.52
C THR A 741 -20.07 3.15 -26.92
N PRO A 742 -18.90 3.37 -27.56
CA PRO A 742 -18.66 2.97 -28.94
C PRO A 742 -18.81 1.45 -29.10
N LEU A 743 -19.27 1.02 -30.27
CA LEU A 743 -19.70 -0.38 -30.49
C LEU A 743 -18.59 -1.38 -30.18
N ALA A 744 -17.35 -1.11 -30.63
CA ALA A 744 -16.19 -1.95 -30.33
C ALA A 744 -15.93 -2.10 -28.82
N LEU A 745 -16.09 -1.02 -28.04
CA LEU A 745 -15.94 -1.06 -26.58
C LEU A 745 -17.08 -1.84 -25.92
N LYS A 746 -18.31 -1.77 -26.44
CA LYS A 746 -19.42 -2.63 -25.97
C LYS A 746 -19.13 -4.11 -26.25
N VAL A 747 -18.67 -4.44 -27.46
CA VAL A 747 -18.31 -5.82 -27.86
C VAL A 747 -17.18 -6.35 -26.97
N TYR A 748 -16.11 -5.56 -26.77
CA TYR A 748 -15.03 -5.90 -25.85
C TYR A 748 -15.52 -6.12 -24.42
N LEU A 749 -16.36 -5.22 -23.87
CA LEU A 749 -16.89 -5.38 -22.51
C LEU A 749 -17.80 -6.61 -22.39
N VAL A 750 -18.60 -6.94 -23.42
CA VAL A 750 -19.38 -8.19 -23.44
C VAL A 750 -18.44 -9.40 -23.47
N ALA A 751 -17.44 -9.41 -24.36
CA ALA A 751 -16.46 -10.49 -24.45
C ALA A 751 -15.70 -10.70 -23.14
N TYR A 752 -15.24 -9.63 -22.49
CA TYR A 752 -14.62 -9.69 -21.16
C TYR A 752 -15.55 -10.34 -20.13
N ASN A 753 -16.80 -9.89 -20.02
CA ASN A 753 -17.74 -10.46 -19.06
C ASN A 753 -18.09 -11.93 -19.38
N VAL A 754 -18.14 -12.33 -20.66
CA VAL A 754 -18.33 -13.74 -21.05
C VAL A 754 -17.10 -14.58 -20.68
N ILE A 755 -15.88 -14.12 -20.98
CA ILE A 755 -14.63 -14.81 -20.63
C ILE A 755 -14.49 -14.94 -19.11
N SER A 756 -14.75 -13.89 -18.33
CA SER A 756 -14.76 -13.95 -16.86
C SER A 756 -15.85 -14.89 -16.33
N THR A 757 -17.02 -14.94 -16.96
CA THR A 757 -18.07 -15.93 -16.61
C THR A 757 -17.58 -17.35 -16.84
N LEU A 758 -16.95 -17.64 -17.98
CA LEU A 758 -16.41 -18.96 -18.31
C LEU A 758 -15.25 -19.36 -17.39
N GLY A 759 -14.34 -18.43 -17.06
CA GLY A 759 -13.25 -18.67 -16.13
C GLY A 759 -13.73 -19.01 -14.72
N TRP A 760 -14.70 -18.27 -14.18
CA TRP A 760 -15.28 -18.59 -12.87
C TRP A 760 -16.21 -19.83 -12.91
N ALA A 761 -16.88 -20.10 -14.04
CA ALA A 761 -17.62 -21.35 -14.23
C ALA A 761 -16.69 -22.56 -14.25
N TYR A 762 -15.51 -22.45 -14.89
CA TYR A 762 -14.48 -23.49 -14.88
C TYR A 762 -13.96 -23.75 -13.45
N VAL A 763 -13.65 -22.70 -12.68
CA VAL A 763 -13.29 -22.80 -11.25
C VAL A 763 -14.41 -23.44 -10.41
N LEU A 764 -15.68 -23.10 -10.68
CA LEU A 764 -16.84 -23.72 -10.03
C LEU A 764 -16.97 -25.21 -10.38
N THR A 765 -16.84 -25.59 -11.65
CA THR A 765 -16.90 -27.01 -12.05
C THR A 765 -15.72 -27.81 -11.47
N LEU A 766 -14.50 -27.28 -11.48
CA LEU A 766 -13.33 -27.94 -10.86
C LEU A 766 -13.51 -28.14 -9.35
N THR A 767 -14.00 -27.13 -8.63
CA THR A 767 -14.26 -27.28 -7.18
C THR A 767 -15.37 -28.29 -6.90
N LEU A 768 -16.46 -28.29 -7.67
CA LEU A 768 -17.53 -29.29 -7.52
C LEU A 768 -17.03 -30.71 -7.85
N ILE A 769 -16.27 -30.89 -8.94
CA ILE A 769 -15.65 -32.17 -9.31
C ILE A 769 -14.75 -32.67 -8.17
N HIS A 770 -13.94 -31.79 -7.57
CA HIS A 770 -13.03 -32.13 -6.48
C HIS A 770 -13.75 -32.51 -5.17
N LEU A 771 -14.77 -31.75 -4.76
CA LEU A 771 -15.50 -32.04 -3.53
C LEU A 771 -16.30 -33.35 -3.61
N PHE A 772 -16.94 -33.61 -4.76
CA PHE A 772 -17.74 -34.83 -4.96
C PHE A 772 -16.92 -36.03 -5.48
N ASN A 773 -15.66 -35.83 -5.88
CA ASN A 773 -14.78 -36.79 -6.59
C ASN A 773 -15.43 -37.40 -7.84
N ILE A 774 -15.93 -36.53 -8.73
CA ILE A 774 -16.55 -36.93 -10.00
C ILE A 774 -15.50 -37.46 -10.99
N ASP A 775 -14.23 -37.05 -10.85
CA ASP A 775 -13.12 -37.46 -11.73
C ASP A 775 -12.34 -38.69 -11.25
N GLY A 776 -12.67 -39.25 -10.07
CA GLY A 776 -11.93 -40.34 -9.42
C GLY A 776 -10.54 -39.97 -8.90
N ARG A 777 -9.99 -38.80 -9.30
CA ARG A 777 -8.62 -38.35 -9.03
C ARG A 777 -8.50 -37.47 -7.80
N SER A 778 -9.62 -37.13 -7.15
CA SER A 778 -9.63 -36.21 -6.01
C SER A 778 -9.08 -36.85 -4.71
N ASP A 779 -9.07 -38.18 -4.63
CA ASP A 779 -8.57 -38.94 -3.47
C ASP A 779 -7.06 -39.28 -3.53
N THR A 780 -6.40 -39.11 -4.68
CA THR A 780 -4.93 -39.30 -4.81
C THR A 780 -4.12 -38.06 -4.40
N VAL A 781 -4.78 -36.91 -4.23
CA VAL A 781 -4.16 -35.64 -3.87
C VAL A 781 -3.77 -35.65 -2.39
N GLN A 782 -2.48 -35.82 -2.09
CA GLN A 782 -1.98 -35.77 -0.71
C GLN A 782 -2.24 -34.39 -0.08
N ALA A 783 -2.72 -34.38 1.16
CA ALA A 783 -2.90 -33.16 1.92
C ALA A 783 -1.54 -32.59 2.37
N PRO A 784 -1.27 -31.29 2.21
CA PRO A 784 -0.07 -30.68 2.78
C PRO A 784 -0.08 -30.83 4.30
N ARG A 785 1.11 -31.01 4.92
CA ARG A 785 1.29 -31.29 6.36
C ARG A 785 1.04 -30.06 7.26
N GLY A 786 -0.13 -29.45 7.13
CA GLY A 786 -0.63 -28.36 7.97
C GLY A 786 -1.31 -28.85 9.26
N LYS A 787 -1.36 -28.00 10.29
CA LYS A 787 -2.02 -28.31 11.56
C LYS A 787 -3.54 -28.30 11.38
N SER A 788 -4.20 -29.44 11.66
CA SER A 788 -5.63 -29.67 11.33
C SER A 788 -6.57 -28.54 11.79
N ALA A 789 -7.49 -28.15 10.90
CA ALA A 789 -8.34 -26.96 11.04
C ALA A 789 -9.22 -26.93 12.30
N MET A 790 -9.55 -28.11 12.87
CA MET A 790 -10.28 -28.20 14.14
C MET A 790 -9.52 -27.51 15.29
N SER A 791 -8.18 -27.50 15.24
CA SER A 791 -7.32 -26.82 16.19
C SER A 791 -7.30 -25.29 16.09
N VAL A 792 -7.98 -24.70 15.08
CA VAL A 792 -8.05 -23.24 14.86
C VAL A 792 -9.45 -22.71 15.21
N LEU A 793 -10.51 -23.43 14.83
CA LEU A 793 -11.88 -23.07 15.20
C LEU A 793 -12.12 -23.18 16.72
N SER A 794 -11.45 -24.12 17.38
CA SER A 794 -11.46 -24.24 18.84
C SER A 794 -10.77 -23.05 19.53
N ARG A 795 -9.65 -22.52 18.99
CA ARG A 795 -9.01 -21.30 19.52
C ARG A 795 -9.99 -20.12 19.50
N PHE A 796 -10.59 -19.85 18.35
CA PHE A 796 -11.52 -18.73 18.19
C PHE A 796 -12.72 -18.82 19.16
N THR A 797 -13.33 -20.00 19.28
CA THR A 797 -14.50 -20.20 20.15
C THR A 797 -14.17 -20.36 21.63
N SER A 798 -12.92 -20.69 21.99
CA SER A 798 -12.42 -20.58 23.37
C SER A 798 -12.14 -19.13 23.78
N SER A 799 -11.73 -18.28 22.83
CA SER A 799 -11.36 -16.88 23.11
C SER A 799 -12.54 -15.90 23.26
N MET A 800 -13.77 -16.34 22.98
CA MET A 800 -14.97 -15.51 23.07
C MET A 800 -16.04 -16.13 23.98
N ASN A 801 -16.66 -15.32 24.83
CA ASN A 801 -17.76 -15.73 25.72
C ASN A 801 -19.10 -15.89 24.97
N LEU A 802 -19.16 -16.77 23.97
CA LEU A 802 -20.40 -17.09 23.24
C LEU A 802 -21.36 -17.95 24.10
N PRO A 803 -22.69 -17.77 23.93
CA PRO A 803 -23.69 -18.57 24.61
C PRO A 803 -23.59 -20.06 24.23
N LYS A 804 -24.07 -20.93 25.11
CA LYS A 804 -23.89 -22.40 25.05
C LYS A 804 -24.27 -23.01 23.67
N ALA A 805 -25.28 -22.47 23.00
CA ALA A 805 -25.72 -22.92 21.67
C ALA A 805 -24.65 -22.79 20.56
N LEU A 806 -23.76 -21.81 20.62
CA LEU A 806 -22.69 -21.62 19.62
C LEU A 806 -21.41 -22.40 19.96
N ARG A 807 -21.16 -22.71 21.23
CA ARG A 807 -20.08 -23.63 21.64
C ARG A 807 -20.28 -25.06 21.09
N PHE A 808 -21.51 -25.40 20.67
CA PHE A 808 -21.86 -26.67 20.02
C PHE A 808 -21.11 -26.94 18.70
N PHE A 809 -20.71 -25.90 17.97
CA PHE A 809 -20.16 -26.02 16.61
C PHE A 809 -18.63 -26.24 16.53
N ALA A 810 -17.90 -26.21 17.65
CA ALA A 810 -16.46 -25.92 17.62
C ALA A 810 -15.54 -26.78 18.52
N SER A 811 -16.03 -27.91 19.04
CA SER A 811 -15.18 -28.96 19.62
C SER A 811 -14.67 -29.92 18.53
N ASN A 812 -13.71 -30.80 18.87
CA ASN A 812 -13.15 -31.85 17.97
C ASN A 812 -14.16 -32.96 17.55
N THR A 813 -15.45 -32.66 17.57
CA THR A 813 -16.56 -33.62 17.40
C THR A 813 -17.29 -33.43 16.05
N VAL A 814 -16.91 -32.45 15.23
CA VAL A 814 -17.55 -32.18 13.93
C VAL A 814 -17.36 -33.37 12.98
N GLN A 815 -16.15 -33.92 12.86
CA GLN A 815 -15.90 -35.08 11.99
C GLN A 815 -16.67 -36.34 12.44
N SER A 816 -16.92 -36.50 13.75
CA SER A 816 -17.67 -37.64 14.32
C SER A 816 -19.17 -37.41 14.49
N ARG A 817 -19.69 -36.21 14.19
CA ARG A 817 -21.14 -35.90 14.10
C ARG A 817 -21.63 -35.55 12.70
N LEU A 818 -20.74 -35.41 11.72
CA LEU A 818 -21.15 -35.35 10.31
C LEU A 818 -21.76 -36.69 9.89
N PRO A 819 -22.90 -36.70 9.16
CA PRO A 819 -23.38 -37.88 8.46
C PRO A 819 -22.27 -38.49 7.58
N SER A 820 -22.26 -39.82 7.47
CA SER A 820 -21.25 -40.58 6.71
C SER A 820 -21.04 -40.04 5.29
N HIS A 821 -22.09 -39.59 4.61
CA HIS A 821 -22.03 -39.01 3.27
C HIS A 821 -21.28 -37.66 3.19
N LEU A 822 -21.17 -36.90 4.29
CA LEU A 822 -20.49 -35.59 4.32
C LEU A 822 -19.02 -35.70 4.76
N GLN A 823 -18.63 -36.75 5.48
CA GLN A 823 -17.24 -37.01 5.86
C GLN A 823 -16.25 -37.02 4.68
N PRO A 824 -16.50 -37.69 3.52
CA PRO A 824 -15.57 -37.64 2.39
C PRO A 824 -15.49 -36.24 1.76
N ILE A 825 -16.60 -35.51 1.69
CA ILE A 825 -16.64 -34.13 1.17
C ILE A 825 -15.79 -33.21 2.06
N TYR A 826 -15.90 -33.35 3.39
CA TYR A 826 -15.06 -32.62 4.33
C TYR A 826 -13.56 -32.95 4.14
N ARG A 827 -13.20 -34.24 4.00
CA ARG A 827 -11.81 -34.67 3.75
C ARG A 827 -11.24 -34.16 2.41
N ARG A 828 -12.06 -34.01 1.38
CA ARG A 828 -11.65 -33.43 0.08
C ARG A 828 -11.58 -31.91 0.11
N SER A 829 -12.40 -31.25 0.94
CA SER A 829 -12.34 -29.80 1.10
C SER A 829 -11.00 -29.30 1.64
N THR A 830 -10.28 -30.11 2.44
CA THR A 830 -8.90 -29.80 2.91
C THR A 830 -7.81 -29.95 1.85
N THR A 831 -8.13 -30.47 0.66
CA THR A 831 -7.19 -30.60 -0.48
C THR A 831 -7.61 -29.76 -1.70
N ALA A 832 -8.65 -28.92 -1.56
CA ALA A 832 -9.17 -28.12 -2.67
C ALA A 832 -8.16 -27.09 -3.22
N PHE A 833 -7.22 -26.61 -2.39
CA PHE A 833 -6.18 -25.67 -2.82
C PHE A 833 -5.27 -26.29 -3.90
N SER A 834 -4.75 -27.50 -3.69
CA SER A 834 -3.81 -28.11 -4.64
C SER A 834 -4.46 -28.52 -5.97
N ARG A 835 -5.80 -28.59 -6.04
CA ARG A 835 -6.55 -28.88 -7.28
C ARG A 835 -6.99 -27.64 -8.06
N VAL A 836 -7.30 -26.53 -7.37
CA VAL A 836 -7.96 -25.34 -7.99
C VAL A 836 -7.31 -23.99 -7.64
N GLY A 837 -6.27 -23.97 -6.80
CA GLY A 837 -5.56 -22.75 -6.36
C GLY A 837 -4.95 -21.95 -7.51
N PRO A 838 -4.06 -22.53 -8.34
CA PRO A 838 -3.44 -21.83 -9.48
C PRO A 838 -4.46 -21.30 -10.50
N GLN A 839 -5.52 -22.06 -10.77
CA GLN A 839 -6.61 -21.66 -11.66
C GLN A 839 -7.40 -20.47 -11.08
N THR A 840 -7.64 -20.48 -9.77
CA THR A 840 -8.26 -19.36 -9.05
C THR A 840 -7.35 -18.12 -9.10
N ALA A 841 -6.05 -18.26 -8.86
CA ALA A 841 -5.10 -17.16 -8.91
C ALA A 841 -5.04 -16.51 -10.30
N PHE A 842 -4.99 -17.31 -11.36
CA PHE A 842 -5.05 -16.83 -12.75
C PHE A 842 -6.36 -16.08 -13.03
N VAL A 843 -7.53 -16.68 -12.76
CA VAL A 843 -8.85 -16.07 -13.02
C VAL A 843 -9.09 -14.81 -12.17
N GLN A 844 -8.69 -14.80 -10.90
CA GLN A 844 -8.80 -13.63 -10.02
C GLN A 844 -7.84 -12.49 -10.43
N THR A 845 -6.75 -12.79 -11.15
CA THR A 845 -5.81 -11.77 -11.65
C THR A 845 -6.41 -10.98 -12.83
N PHE A 846 -7.30 -11.58 -13.65
CA PHE A 846 -8.06 -10.83 -14.68
C PHE A 846 -9.02 -9.77 -14.11
N ALA A 847 -9.34 -9.79 -12.81
CA ALA A 847 -10.11 -8.72 -12.17
C ALA A 847 -9.34 -7.40 -12.05
N VAL A 848 -8.00 -7.39 -12.22
CA VAL A 848 -7.22 -6.15 -12.38
C VAL A 848 -7.71 -5.33 -13.58
N LEU A 849 -8.23 -5.99 -14.63
CA LEU A 849 -8.83 -5.31 -15.77
C LEU A 849 -10.07 -4.49 -15.38
N GLU A 850 -10.83 -4.86 -14.34
CA GLU A 850 -11.95 -4.03 -13.85
C GLU A 850 -11.46 -2.67 -13.34
N ILE A 851 -10.31 -2.63 -12.66
CA ILE A 851 -9.69 -1.37 -12.21
C ILE A 851 -9.35 -0.52 -13.43
N ILE A 852 -8.75 -1.11 -14.48
CA ILE A 852 -8.39 -0.41 -15.72
C ILE A 852 -9.65 0.09 -16.45
N HIS A 853 -10.72 -0.70 -16.54
CA HIS A 853 -11.98 -0.28 -17.18
C HIS A 853 -12.65 0.89 -16.44
N VAL A 854 -12.52 0.96 -15.13
CA VAL A 854 -13.03 2.10 -14.33
C VAL A 854 -12.10 3.30 -14.42
N LEU A 855 -10.78 3.10 -14.40
CA LEU A 855 -9.77 4.16 -14.57
C LEU A 855 -9.90 4.86 -15.94
N LEU A 856 -10.11 4.10 -17.01
CA LEU A 856 -10.36 4.60 -18.36
C LEU A 856 -11.80 5.10 -18.59
N GLY A 857 -12.66 5.05 -17.56
CA GLY A 857 -14.05 5.53 -17.62
C GLY A 857 -14.98 4.70 -18.51
N TRP A 858 -14.57 3.50 -18.93
CA TRP A 858 -15.36 2.56 -19.73
C TRP A 858 -16.55 2.00 -18.93
N VAL A 859 -16.38 1.83 -17.62
CA VAL A 859 -17.42 1.38 -16.67
C VAL A 859 -17.66 2.45 -15.60
N ARG A 860 -18.93 2.76 -15.33
CA ARG A 860 -19.33 3.79 -14.34
C ARG A 860 -19.44 3.23 -12.92
N SER A 861 -18.28 2.97 -12.31
CA SER A 861 -18.15 2.62 -10.89
C SER A 861 -17.25 3.64 -10.17
N PRO A 862 -17.34 3.80 -8.83
CA PRO A 862 -16.33 4.56 -8.09
C PRO A 862 -15.00 3.80 -8.10
N LEU A 863 -13.92 4.48 -8.47
CA LEU A 863 -12.59 3.88 -8.58
C LEU A 863 -12.13 3.27 -7.25
N GLN A 864 -12.21 4.05 -6.16
CA GLN A 864 -11.79 3.63 -4.82
C GLN A 864 -12.46 2.33 -4.34
N THR A 865 -13.79 2.18 -4.54
CA THR A 865 -14.50 0.96 -4.13
C THR A 865 -14.13 -0.24 -5.01
N THR A 866 -13.87 0.00 -6.30
CA THR A 866 -13.49 -1.07 -7.24
C THR A 866 -12.08 -1.59 -6.95
N VAL A 867 -11.13 -0.67 -6.74
CA VAL A 867 -9.75 -0.99 -6.30
C VAL A 867 -9.78 -1.75 -4.97
N MET A 868 -10.50 -1.26 -3.96
CA MET A 868 -10.56 -1.91 -2.65
C MET A 868 -11.11 -3.35 -2.71
N GLN A 869 -12.15 -3.58 -3.52
CA GLN A 869 -12.75 -4.92 -3.69
C GLN A 869 -11.81 -5.88 -4.42
N VAL A 870 -11.18 -5.45 -5.51
CA VAL A 870 -10.26 -6.29 -6.30
C VAL A 870 -8.97 -6.56 -5.51
N SER A 871 -8.35 -5.54 -4.91
CA SER A 871 -7.12 -5.70 -4.11
C SER A 871 -7.32 -6.57 -2.87
N SER A 872 -8.49 -6.52 -2.22
CA SER A 872 -8.80 -7.39 -1.06
C SER A 872 -8.78 -8.88 -1.45
N ARG A 873 -9.37 -9.25 -2.59
CA ARG A 873 -9.33 -10.64 -3.06
C ARG A 873 -7.97 -11.06 -3.61
N LEU A 874 -7.25 -10.17 -4.29
CA LEU A 874 -5.87 -10.44 -4.73
C LEU A 874 -4.95 -10.69 -3.52
N PHE A 875 -5.09 -9.91 -2.44
CA PHE A 875 -4.37 -10.13 -1.20
C PHE A 875 -4.71 -11.48 -0.55
N LEU A 876 -5.97 -11.91 -0.56
CA LEU A 876 -6.36 -13.22 -0.06
C LEU A 876 -5.76 -14.39 -0.86
N VAL A 877 -5.65 -14.28 -2.19
CA VAL A 877 -5.07 -15.36 -3.01
C VAL A 877 -3.54 -15.31 -2.98
N TRP A 878 -2.93 -14.22 -3.44
CA TRP A 878 -1.47 -14.11 -3.58
C TRP A 878 -0.74 -13.79 -2.28
N GLY A 879 -1.36 -13.01 -1.39
CA GLY A 879 -0.76 -12.58 -0.11
C GLY A 879 -1.03 -13.54 1.06
N ILE A 880 -2.00 -14.45 0.94
CA ILE A 880 -2.43 -15.34 2.02
C ILE A 880 -2.46 -16.81 1.59
N ALA A 881 -3.20 -17.18 0.54
CA ALA A 881 -3.37 -18.60 0.17
C ALA A 881 -2.07 -19.24 -0.37
N GLU A 882 -1.28 -18.53 -1.18
CA GLU A 882 0.03 -19.03 -1.59
C GLU A 882 1.03 -19.06 -0.41
N GLN A 883 1.09 -17.96 0.36
CA GLN A 883 2.11 -17.77 1.39
C GLN A 883 1.99 -18.72 2.59
N PHE A 884 0.76 -19.04 3.05
CA PHE A 884 0.56 -19.77 4.31
C PHE A 884 0.06 -21.20 4.08
N PRO A 885 0.85 -22.26 4.38
CA PRO A 885 0.40 -23.65 4.22
C PRO A 885 -0.79 -24.02 5.11
N GLU A 886 -1.01 -23.32 6.22
CA GLU A 886 -2.19 -23.45 7.07
C GLU A 886 -3.47 -23.21 6.28
N VAL A 887 -3.50 -22.16 5.45
CA VAL A 887 -4.63 -21.78 4.59
C VAL A 887 -4.88 -22.84 3.52
N ARG A 888 -3.82 -23.38 2.91
CA ARG A 888 -3.89 -24.41 1.87
C ARG A 888 -4.47 -25.74 2.38
N SER A 889 -4.36 -26.00 3.68
CA SER A 889 -4.95 -27.18 4.36
C SER A 889 -6.34 -26.95 4.97
N ASN A 890 -6.85 -25.71 4.95
CA ASN A 890 -8.06 -25.33 5.67
C ASN A 890 -9.33 -25.57 4.83
N PRO A 891 -10.35 -26.32 5.32
CA PRO A 891 -11.55 -26.61 4.55
C PRO A 891 -12.38 -25.35 4.20
N LEU A 892 -12.16 -24.24 4.93
CA LEU A 892 -12.80 -22.97 4.64
C LEU A 892 -12.34 -22.39 3.29
N TYR A 893 -11.15 -22.75 2.79
CA TYR A 893 -10.69 -22.36 1.45
C TYR A 893 -11.65 -22.88 0.37
N ALA A 894 -12.11 -24.13 0.47
CA ALA A 894 -13.11 -24.68 -0.44
C ALA A 894 -14.43 -23.88 -0.39
N SER A 895 -14.89 -23.51 0.82
CA SER A 895 -16.11 -22.70 0.97
C SER A 895 -15.96 -21.27 0.41
N MET A 896 -14.76 -20.68 0.50
CA MET A 896 -14.43 -19.39 -0.10
C MET A 896 -14.53 -19.45 -1.62
N ILE A 897 -13.86 -20.43 -2.25
CA ILE A 897 -13.82 -20.54 -3.73
C ILE A 897 -15.19 -20.92 -4.30
N LEU A 898 -15.96 -21.78 -3.63
CA LEU A 898 -17.35 -22.05 -4.01
C LEU A 898 -18.22 -20.80 -3.91
N ALA A 899 -18.08 -20.00 -2.83
CA ALA A 899 -18.86 -18.78 -2.66
C ALA A 899 -18.50 -17.69 -3.68
N TRP A 900 -17.20 -17.52 -3.96
CA TRP A 900 -16.70 -16.61 -4.98
C TRP A 900 -17.16 -17.05 -6.37
N SER A 901 -16.79 -18.24 -6.82
CA SER A 901 -17.11 -18.70 -8.19
C SER A 901 -18.61 -18.69 -8.50
N ALA A 902 -19.47 -19.10 -7.56
CA ALA A 902 -20.92 -19.03 -7.72
C ALA A 902 -21.45 -17.58 -7.78
N THR A 903 -20.92 -16.65 -6.97
CA THR A 903 -21.35 -15.23 -7.03
C THR A 903 -20.80 -14.51 -8.26
N GLU A 904 -19.59 -14.87 -8.71
CA GLU A 904 -18.94 -14.26 -9.87
C GLU A 904 -19.56 -14.70 -11.19
N VAL A 905 -19.90 -15.99 -11.37
CA VAL A 905 -20.68 -16.48 -12.52
C VAL A 905 -21.97 -15.67 -12.68
N ILE A 906 -22.70 -15.43 -11.58
CA ILE A 906 -23.91 -14.59 -11.58
C ILE A 906 -23.58 -13.11 -11.86
N ARG A 907 -22.50 -12.57 -11.28
CA ARG A 907 -22.09 -11.15 -11.41
C ARG A 907 -21.74 -10.81 -12.86
N TYR A 908 -20.84 -11.58 -13.49
CA TYR A 908 -20.38 -11.36 -14.86
C TYR A 908 -21.46 -11.71 -15.90
N SER A 909 -22.22 -12.79 -15.71
CA SER A 909 -23.38 -13.10 -16.58
C SER A 909 -24.34 -11.92 -16.63
N PHE A 910 -24.71 -11.36 -15.47
CA PHE A 910 -25.61 -10.22 -15.39
C PHE A 910 -25.06 -8.99 -16.12
N TYR A 911 -23.75 -8.73 -16.02
CA TYR A 911 -23.12 -7.62 -16.74
C TYR A 911 -23.10 -7.83 -18.26
N ALA A 912 -22.76 -9.04 -18.76
CA ALA A 912 -22.85 -9.36 -20.17
C ALA A 912 -24.27 -9.18 -20.73
N PHE A 913 -25.27 -9.75 -20.05
CA PHE A 913 -26.68 -9.65 -20.42
C PHE A 913 -27.20 -8.19 -20.40
N ASN A 914 -26.87 -7.41 -19.38
CA ASN A 914 -27.24 -6.00 -19.28
C ASN A 914 -26.55 -5.12 -20.34
N LEU A 915 -25.31 -5.43 -20.73
CA LEU A 915 -24.62 -4.78 -21.88
C LEU A 915 -25.27 -5.11 -23.23
N LEU A 916 -25.81 -6.31 -23.37
CA LEU A 916 -26.63 -6.77 -24.51
C LEU A 916 -28.08 -6.25 -24.46
N GLY A 917 -28.45 -5.45 -23.45
CA GLY A 917 -29.80 -4.89 -23.29
C GLY A 917 -30.89 -5.87 -22.86
N LYS A 918 -30.54 -7.14 -22.59
CA LYS A 918 -31.48 -8.19 -22.18
C LYS A 918 -31.30 -8.46 -20.68
N ASN A 919 -32.29 -8.14 -19.85
CA ASN A 919 -32.22 -8.37 -18.40
C ASN A 919 -33.17 -9.50 -17.96
N PRO A 920 -32.76 -10.78 -18.03
CA PRO A 920 -33.62 -11.90 -17.64
C PRO A 920 -33.92 -11.88 -16.14
N TYR A 921 -35.20 -11.98 -15.77
CA TYR A 921 -35.68 -11.85 -14.39
C TYR A 921 -35.01 -12.84 -13.42
N VAL A 922 -34.79 -14.09 -13.84
CA VAL A 922 -34.14 -15.12 -13.02
C VAL A 922 -32.74 -14.67 -12.58
N LEU A 923 -31.95 -14.07 -13.48
CA LEU A 923 -30.58 -13.64 -13.21
C LEU A 923 -30.55 -12.37 -12.34
N LEU A 924 -31.53 -11.46 -12.52
CA LEU A 924 -31.76 -10.32 -11.64
C LEU A 924 -32.15 -10.78 -10.22
N TRP A 925 -33.08 -11.73 -10.11
CA TRP A 925 -33.55 -12.31 -8.86
C TRP A 925 -32.43 -13.03 -8.11
N LEU A 926 -31.63 -13.84 -8.82
CA LEU A 926 -30.44 -14.51 -8.29
C LEU A 926 -29.48 -13.47 -7.73
N ARG A 927 -29.00 -12.53 -8.55
CA ARG A 927 -28.04 -11.48 -8.15
C ARG A 927 -28.46 -10.72 -6.89
N TYR A 928 -29.76 -10.45 -6.72
CA TYR A 928 -30.31 -9.74 -5.57
C TYR A 928 -30.91 -10.63 -4.46
N THR A 929 -30.70 -11.95 -4.49
CA THR A 929 -31.19 -12.88 -3.44
C THR A 929 -30.14 -13.90 -2.99
N THR A 930 -29.23 -14.36 -3.85
CA THR A 930 -28.19 -15.34 -3.49
C THR A 930 -27.20 -14.82 -2.44
N PHE A 931 -27.03 -13.50 -2.34
CA PHE A 931 -26.18 -12.87 -1.33
C PHE A 931 -26.59 -13.21 0.12
N TYR A 932 -27.85 -13.55 0.40
CA TYR A 932 -28.28 -13.93 1.75
C TYR A 932 -27.54 -15.16 2.31
N VAL A 933 -27.08 -16.06 1.43
CA VAL A 933 -26.35 -17.29 1.81
C VAL A 933 -24.88 -17.16 1.44
N LEU A 934 -24.58 -16.74 0.21
CA LEU A 934 -23.22 -16.73 -0.31
C LEU A 934 -22.35 -15.60 0.24
N TYR A 935 -22.93 -14.46 0.64
CA TYR A 935 -22.15 -13.35 1.20
C TYR A 935 -21.66 -13.64 2.63
N PRO A 936 -22.49 -14.17 3.56
CA PRO A 936 -21.98 -14.66 4.84
C PRO A 936 -20.95 -15.78 4.70
N ILE A 937 -21.17 -16.78 3.83
CA ILE A 937 -20.24 -17.90 3.66
C ILE A 937 -18.89 -17.40 3.14
N GLY A 938 -18.88 -16.64 2.04
CA GLY A 938 -17.66 -16.04 1.49
C GLY A 938 -16.95 -15.19 2.53
N ALA A 939 -17.58 -14.10 2.98
CA ALA A 939 -16.92 -13.13 3.86
C ALA A 939 -16.50 -13.71 5.23
N SER A 940 -17.20 -14.71 5.79
CA SER A 940 -16.73 -15.38 7.01
C SER A 940 -15.59 -16.35 6.75
N SER A 941 -15.61 -17.10 5.64
CA SER A 941 -14.49 -17.97 5.26
C SER A 941 -13.21 -17.16 5.03
N GLU A 942 -13.31 -16.02 4.33
CA GLU A 942 -12.21 -15.07 4.11
C GLU A 942 -11.61 -14.59 5.44
N ALA A 943 -12.45 -14.13 6.38
CA ALA A 943 -12.02 -13.68 7.70
C ALA A 943 -11.34 -14.80 8.52
N PHE A 944 -11.91 -16.01 8.53
CA PHE A 944 -11.35 -17.14 9.28
C PHE A 944 -10.07 -17.71 8.64
N LEU A 945 -9.88 -17.56 7.33
CA LEU A 945 -8.61 -17.89 6.65
C LEU A 945 -7.52 -16.88 7.01
N ILE A 946 -7.83 -15.58 7.09
CA ILE A 946 -6.90 -14.56 7.64
C ILE A 946 -6.50 -14.93 9.07
N TYR A 947 -7.48 -15.20 9.95
CA TYR A 947 -7.25 -15.59 11.34
C TYR A 947 -6.39 -16.87 11.47
N ALA A 948 -6.53 -17.82 10.53
CA ALA A 948 -5.73 -19.05 10.52
C ALA A 948 -4.24 -18.83 10.21
N THR A 949 -3.85 -17.66 9.69
CA THR A 949 -2.44 -17.29 9.45
C THR A 949 -1.75 -16.63 10.66
N LEU A 950 -2.50 -16.29 11.71
CA LEU A 950 -1.96 -15.60 12.88
C LEU A 950 -1.12 -16.57 13.76
N PRO A 951 -0.05 -16.08 14.40
CA PRO A 951 0.83 -16.91 15.22
C PRO A 951 0.06 -17.55 16.38
N ALA A 952 0.51 -18.73 16.83
CA ALA A 952 -0.17 -19.48 17.88
C ALA A 952 -0.12 -18.80 19.27
N SER A 953 0.70 -17.77 19.43
CA SER A 953 1.01 -17.08 20.68
C SER A 953 -0.08 -16.07 21.06
N SER A 954 -1.15 -16.58 21.69
CA SER A 954 -2.37 -15.89 22.13
C SER A 954 -3.28 -15.36 20.99
N PRO A 955 -4.59 -15.71 20.94
CA PRO A 955 -5.47 -15.29 19.85
C PRO A 955 -6.14 -13.91 20.05
N ILE A 956 -5.87 -13.25 21.19
CA ILE A 956 -6.25 -11.88 21.48
C ILE A 956 -5.04 -11.24 22.18
N PRO A 957 -4.48 -10.14 21.69
CA PRO A 957 -3.44 -9.43 22.42
C PRO A 957 -4.04 -8.81 23.67
N GLY A 958 -3.83 -9.45 24.82
CA GLY A 958 -3.81 -8.72 26.09
C GLY A 958 -2.71 -7.66 26.03
N TRP A 959 -2.84 -6.58 26.81
CA TRP A 959 -1.92 -5.43 26.79
C TRP A 959 -0.44 -5.84 26.90
N GLN A 960 -0.16 -6.92 27.63
CA GLN A 960 1.16 -7.52 27.82
C GLN A 960 1.76 -8.19 26.56
N SER A 961 0.94 -8.71 25.64
CA SER A 961 1.44 -9.34 24.40
C SER A 961 1.77 -8.32 23.31
N TRP A 962 1.29 -7.08 23.44
CA TRP A 962 1.71 -5.95 22.62
C TRP A 962 3.13 -5.53 23.02
N LEU A 963 3.32 -5.33 24.34
CA LEU A 963 4.58 -5.03 25.06
C LEU A 963 5.69 -6.11 25.00
N GLN A 964 5.55 -7.13 24.15
CA GLN A 964 6.49 -8.26 24.05
C GLN A 964 6.97 -8.52 22.61
N GLY A 965 6.61 -7.69 21.63
CA GLY A 965 7.12 -7.79 20.25
C GLY A 965 6.76 -9.07 19.48
N MET A 966 5.94 -9.97 20.06
CA MET A 966 5.70 -11.34 19.60
C MET A 966 4.99 -11.47 18.23
N TRP A 967 4.47 -10.35 17.69
CA TRP A 967 3.76 -10.28 16.42
C TRP A 967 4.53 -9.35 15.48
N LYS A 968 4.82 -9.80 14.25
CA LYS A 968 5.46 -8.96 13.24
C LYS A 968 4.47 -7.90 12.74
N ALA A 969 4.95 -6.83 12.12
CA ALA A 969 4.10 -5.81 11.51
C ALA A 969 3.04 -6.42 10.55
N THR A 970 3.38 -7.50 9.85
CA THR A 970 2.44 -8.24 8.97
C THR A 970 1.40 -9.06 9.73
N ASP A 971 1.70 -9.54 10.94
CA ASP A 971 0.71 -10.19 11.83
C ASP A 971 -0.28 -9.15 12.36
N TYR A 972 0.20 -8.01 12.83
CA TYR A 972 -0.64 -6.90 13.27
C TYR A 972 -1.57 -6.39 12.17
N VAL A 973 -1.08 -6.20 10.94
CA VAL A 973 -1.92 -5.84 9.78
C VAL A 973 -3.01 -6.87 9.52
N ARG A 974 -2.70 -8.17 9.61
CA ARG A 974 -3.69 -9.26 9.44
C ARG A 974 -4.71 -9.32 10.59
N GLY A 975 -4.29 -9.10 11.83
CA GLY A 975 -5.18 -8.99 12.99
C GLY A 975 -6.14 -7.79 12.90
N ILE A 976 -5.62 -6.61 12.53
CA ILE A 976 -6.42 -5.41 12.29
C ILE A 976 -7.42 -5.63 11.14
N LEU A 977 -6.98 -6.27 10.05
CA LEU A 977 -7.85 -6.61 8.92
C LEU A 977 -8.99 -7.56 9.33
N PHE A 978 -8.72 -8.56 10.17
CA PHE A 978 -9.74 -9.45 10.73
C PHE A 978 -10.76 -8.70 11.60
N LEU A 979 -10.32 -7.75 12.44
CA LEU A 979 -11.20 -6.93 13.27
C LEU A 979 -12.08 -5.98 12.44
N ILE A 980 -11.52 -5.36 11.40
CA ILE A 980 -12.25 -4.47 10.48
C ILE A 980 -13.26 -5.25 9.60
N TRP A 981 -13.02 -6.55 9.39
CA TRP A 981 -13.87 -7.40 8.54
C TRP A 981 -15.32 -7.48 9.01
N TRP A 982 -15.55 -7.59 10.33
CA TRP A 982 -16.90 -7.79 10.88
C TRP A 982 -17.80 -6.55 10.75
N PRO A 983 -17.35 -5.32 11.07
CA PRO A 983 -18.06 -4.09 10.69
C PRO A 983 -18.27 -3.95 9.18
N GLY A 984 -17.25 -4.26 8.37
CA GLY A 984 -17.33 -4.19 6.91
C GLY A 984 -18.44 -5.09 6.33
N LEU A 985 -18.48 -6.34 6.79
CA LEU A 985 -19.51 -7.34 6.45
C LEU A 985 -20.90 -6.80 6.79
N TYR A 986 -21.11 -6.30 8.01
CA TYR A 986 -22.41 -5.77 8.45
C TYR A 986 -22.89 -4.59 7.58
N VAL A 987 -22.03 -3.62 7.30
CA VAL A 987 -22.37 -2.44 6.49
C VAL A 987 -22.67 -2.82 5.04
N MET A 988 -21.86 -3.70 4.42
CA MET A 988 -22.09 -4.14 3.04
C MET A 988 -23.33 -5.03 2.90
N TYR A 989 -23.58 -5.93 3.87
CA TYR A 989 -24.73 -6.82 3.87
C TYR A 989 -26.05 -6.06 4.05
N THR A 990 -26.11 -5.13 5.02
CA THR A 990 -27.28 -4.25 5.19
C THR A 990 -27.50 -3.33 3.97
N TYR A 991 -26.43 -2.89 3.31
CA TYR A 991 -26.50 -2.16 2.04
C TYR A 991 -27.05 -3.03 0.89
N MET A 992 -26.69 -4.31 0.77
CA MET A 992 -27.27 -5.24 -0.19
C MET A 992 -28.79 -5.47 0.05
N ILE A 993 -29.21 -5.60 1.31
CA ILE A 993 -30.65 -5.65 1.68
C ILE A 993 -31.37 -4.34 1.28
N SER A 994 -30.69 -3.19 1.36
CA SER A 994 -31.21 -1.91 0.85
C SER A 994 -31.33 -1.90 -0.67
N GLN A 995 -30.33 -2.41 -1.41
CA GLN A 995 -30.41 -2.52 -2.88
C GLN A 995 -31.53 -3.48 -3.33
N ARG A 996 -31.65 -4.67 -2.72
CA ARG A 996 -32.73 -5.63 -3.04
C ARG A 996 -34.11 -5.00 -2.92
N ARG A 997 -34.37 -4.28 -1.82
CA ARG A 997 -35.64 -3.56 -1.61
C ARG A 997 -35.88 -2.45 -2.64
N LYS A 998 -34.83 -1.77 -3.13
CA LYS A 998 -34.93 -0.71 -4.14
C LYS A 998 -35.18 -1.23 -5.56
N VAL A 999 -34.68 -2.43 -5.90
CA VAL A 999 -34.77 -3.02 -7.25
C VAL A 999 -35.96 -3.97 -7.37
N ILE A 1000 -36.08 -4.97 -6.48
CA ILE A 1000 -37.17 -5.96 -6.52
C ILE A 1000 -38.42 -5.45 -5.76
N GLY A 1001 -38.22 -4.77 -4.62
CA GLY A 1001 -39.32 -4.32 -3.74
C GLY A 1001 -40.23 -3.23 -4.31
N LYS A 1002 -40.01 -2.76 -5.54
CA LYS A 1002 -40.91 -1.82 -6.25
C LYS A 1002 -41.99 -2.51 -7.09
N ALA A 1003 -42.02 -3.84 -7.13
CA ALA A 1003 -43.01 -4.62 -7.90
C ALA A 1003 -44.39 -4.77 -7.22
N ALA A 1004 -44.61 -4.15 -6.05
CA ALA A 1004 -45.95 -4.04 -5.49
C ALA A 1004 -46.73 -2.93 -6.22
N PRO A 1005 -47.89 -3.21 -6.85
CA PRO A 1005 -48.68 -2.18 -7.51
C PRO A 1005 -49.20 -1.18 -6.47
N LYS A 1006 -49.17 0.12 -6.81
CA LYS A 1006 -49.92 1.11 -6.04
C LYS A 1006 -51.41 0.76 -6.15
N ALA A 1007 -52.04 0.41 -5.04
CA ALA A 1007 -53.50 0.31 -4.98
C ALA A 1007 -54.11 1.63 -5.46
N ILE A 1008 -54.98 1.56 -6.45
CA ILE A 1008 -55.77 2.70 -6.92
C ILE A 1008 -56.76 3.03 -5.81
N LYS A 1009 -56.66 4.22 -5.22
CA LYS A 1009 -57.72 4.76 -4.38
C LYS A 1009 -58.89 5.15 -5.29
N THR A 1010 -59.89 4.28 -5.33
CA THR A 1010 -61.27 4.65 -5.66
C THR A 1010 -62.01 4.84 -4.35
N ASN A 1011 -62.89 5.84 -4.32
CA ASN A 1011 -63.55 6.42 -3.14
C ASN A 1011 -62.58 7.21 -2.23
#